data_AF-A0A7C4PVK9-F1
#
_entry.id   AF-A0A7C4PVK9-F1
#
_cell.length_a   1.000
_cell.length_b   1.000
_cell.length_c   1.000
_cell.angle_alpha   90.00
_cell.angle_beta   90.00
_cell.angle_gamma   90.00
#
_symmetry.space_group_name_H-M   'P 1'
#
loop_
_entity.id
_entity.type
_entity.pdbx_description
1 polymer ?
#
loop_
_entity_poly.entity_id
_entity_poly.type
_entity_poly.pdbx_seq_one_letter_code
_entity_poly.pdbx_strand_id
1 'polypeptide(L)'
;MSAWPVSLLTMAFLVGAPMAHPAEVRPEANSTVLTNVQQVRMLPPDVAARGLPVRVRGVVTYSDPGWRALFVQDQTAGIYVADVNIGNLPKPGDWIELEGISQPGHYAPVIAFRKIQNLGQQSFPAPVRVPLFQLLSGAYDSQWVEVSAVIRAVYSDEYHLRLKLAGGGLIFEARIPWNKVETLPTQLVNTWVRLQGACGTVFNNKRQAVGIQLFVPDLARVEVLNRETTDPFSRPAQPIASLLRFNPSLEGVQRVKIEGVVTLRLADGSFFVQDKSGGLRVRPAAADALKEGCKVEVVGFPVVLNYSPELVDAQFRMGMPASWPVPVRTDLKDLMAGDFDGQRVEVEGELADIFHSGNTVRLALRTPDGILDAFIEKRHVRLESMAKGSKVRLTGVCWVTADEQRQPRSVTLAVRAPEDIVVLSAPPWWTLQRAAMVLLVLGGGILLGVGYVVLLRRQVDRQTQIIREQMAQVSQLETRYRHFLENAAGIYYQVEPHTFKPVFFHGQVEKITGFPEADFSSGRRSWMDLVHAEDQEKVLSERRKLSTQPGYVADVEYRIVRADGKACWVQELIRTQSAGHGVVTAIYGAIYDISARKQAQQEQQQLEAQLRQAQKMEAIGQLAAGVAHDFNNILTVIQGNACFLEEDLAQRPDLLEACQQITEAANRAGALTRKLLLFSRKQAVQAQEVNLNELVSNMTKLLGRLIGEHIQLQFHYGPALPAVMADPGMLDQVIVNLAVNARDAMPDGGTLTFTTSAVTWDEKDVAGHPERRKGSFVCLTVADTGCGMSPEILRHIFEPFFTTKEPGRGTGLGLATVYGVVKQHQGWVEVESDVGKGSSFHIYLPALPASRQTPPENNGAETQSGGTERLLVVEDEAPVRVLVGAALQRRGYQVVLAGSGPEALQRWEENQGLFDMLLTDLVMPQGMTGLELGRRLRLKRPDLKIIYMSGYSAEAALAETSQDSNTRFLAKPYATSMLLKLVRDVLDGRAPEKSSGASLQHAI
;
A
#
# COMPACT_ATOMS: atom_id res chain seq x y z
N MET A 1 20.43 -24.92 19.18
CA MET A 1 20.12 -24.23 17.90
C MET A 1 19.04 -25.06 17.24
N SER A 2 17.81 -24.66 16.97
CA SER A 2 17.22 -23.33 16.75
C SER A 2 15.70 -23.44 17.01
N ALA A 3 15.23 -22.74 18.04
CA ALA A 3 13.85 -22.32 18.20
C ALA A 3 13.91 -20.79 18.40
N TRP A 4 13.56 -20.03 17.38
CA TRP A 4 13.48 -18.57 17.42
C TRP A 4 12.03 -18.21 17.10
N PRO A 5 11.23 -17.75 18.07
CA PRO A 5 9.86 -17.35 17.82
C PRO A 5 9.82 -15.91 17.31
N VAL A 6 8.76 -15.60 16.57
CA VAL A 6 8.37 -14.29 16.01
C VAL A 6 8.03 -13.24 17.12
N SER A 7 8.55 -13.44 18.32
CA SER A 7 8.48 -12.55 19.48
C SER A 7 9.55 -11.44 19.47
N LEU A 8 10.30 -11.27 18.37
CA LEU A 8 11.41 -10.32 18.25
C LEU A 8 11.13 -9.12 17.33
N LEU A 9 10.03 -9.10 16.56
CA LEU A 9 9.68 -7.95 15.73
C LEU A 9 8.79 -6.90 16.42
N THR A 10 8.33 -7.17 17.64
CA THR A 10 7.72 -6.18 18.55
C THR A 10 8.60 -5.81 19.75
N MET A 11 9.74 -6.46 19.96
CA MET A 11 10.70 -6.09 21.02
C MET A 11 11.85 -5.19 20.54
N ALA A 12 12.08 -5.08 19.22
CA ALA A 12 13.12 -4.21 18.66
C ALA A 12 12.67 -2.77 18.34
N PHE A 13 11.36 -2.47 18.45
CA PHE A 13 10.83 -1.09 18.33
C PHE A 13 10.74 -0.36 19.68
N LEU A 14 11.06 -1.06 20.77
CA LEU A 14 10.97 -0.56 22.15
C LEU A 14 12.31 -0.09 22.73
N VAL A 15 13.40 -0.22 21.98
CA VAL A 15 14.73 0.25 22.35
C VAL A 15 15.05 1.44 21.47
N GLY A 16 14.89 2.65 22.00
CA GLY A 16 15.68 3.76 21.50
C GLY A 16 17.14 3.34 21.60
N ALA A 17 17.79 3.09 20.47
CA ALA A 17 19.23 2.98 20.44
C ALA A 17 19.79 4.25 21.11
N PRO A 18 20.82 4.14 21.97
CA PRO A 18 21.49 5.33 22.49
C PRO A 18 21.87 6.19 21.29
N MET A 19 21.51 7.48 21.35
CA MET A 19 21.84 8.41 20.28
C MET A 19 23.32 8.26 19.93
N ALA A 20 23.61 7.96 18.67
CA ALA A 20 24.95 8.22 18.17
C ALA A 20 25.19 9.71 18.35
N HIS A 21 26.13 10.09 19.23
CA HIS A 21 26.48 11.48 19.50
C HIS A 21 26.66 12.22 18.17
N PRO A 22 25.78 13.17 17.81
CA PRO A 22 26.07 14.10 16.76
C PRO A 22 27.26 14.94 17.24
N ALA A 23 28.24 15.17 16.37
CA ALA A 23 29.37 16.04 16.64
C ALA A 23 28.90 17.36 17.29
N GLU A 24 29.63 17.87 18.29
CA GLU A 24 29.33 19.14 18.96
C GLU A 24 29.02 20.25 17.94
N VAL A 25 27.74 20.53 17.73
CA VAL A 25 27.32 21.63 16.87
C VAL A 25 27.59 22.93 17.64
N ARG A 26 28.61 23.67 17.21
CA ARG A 26 28.92 25.00 17.75
C ARG A 26 27.79 25.96 17.32
N PRO A 27 27.19 26.72 18.26
CA PRO A 27 26.12 27.65 17.94
C PRO A 27 26.59 28.74 16.97
N GLU A 28 25.77 29.06 15.95
CA GLU A 28 26.01 30.21 15.08
C GLU A 28 25.95 31.51 15.91
N ALA A 29 27.01 32.31 15.87
CA ALA A 29 27.21 33.44 16.77
C ALA A 29 26.23 34.63 16.58
N ASN A 30 25.26 34.55 15.64
CA ASN A 30 24.32 35.61 15.29
C ASN A 30 22.85 35.15 15.13
N SER A 31 22.49 33.95 15.58
CA SER A 31 21.10 33.45 15.46
C SER A 31 20.17 33.98 16.57
N THR A 32 18.97 34.44 16.20
CA THR A 32 17.91 34.86 17.14
C THR A 32 17.54 33.75 18.12
N VAL A 33 17.53 34.04 19.42
CA VAL A 33 17.15 33.06 20.46
C VAL A 33 15.65 32.78 20.40
N LEU A 34 15.27 31.51 20.35
CA LEU A 34 13.87 31.08 20.38
C LEU A 34 13.35 31.15 21.81
N THR A 35 12.25 31.87 22.04
CA THR A 35 11.77 32.21 23.39
C THR A 35 10.46 31.55 23.79
N ASN A 36 9.78 30.85 22.87
CA ASN A 36 8.62 30.01 23.18
C ASN A 36 8.71 28.65 22.49
N VAL A 37 7.96 27.69 23.00
CA VAL A 37 8.01 26.29 22.55
C VAL A 37 7.44 26.14 21.15
N GLN A 38 6.39 26.86 20.79
CA GLN A 38 5.77 26.79 19.47
C GLN A 38 6.75 27.17 18.34
N GLN A 39 7.61 28.16 18.57
CA GLN A 39 8.68 28.52 17.63
C GLN A 39 9.62 27.34 17.35
N VAL A 40 9.99 26.57 18.39
CA VAL A 40 10.84 25.38 18.23
C VAL A 40 10.11 24.28 17.45
N ARG A 41 8.82 24.05 17.76
CA ARG A 41 8.01 23.03 17.09
C ARG A 41 7.73 23.30 15.62
N MET A 42 7.67 24.57 15.23
CA MET A 42 7.45 24.97 13.83
C MET A 42 8.72 24.92 12.98
N LEU A 43 9.89 24.59 13.56
CA LEU A 43 11.12 24.48 12.79
C LEU A 43 11.06 23.28 11.84
N PRO A 44 11.39 23.47 10.55
CA PRO A 44 11.71 22.37 9.66
C PRO A 44 12.86 21.52 10.22
N PRO A 45 12.89 20.18 10.00
CA PRO A 45 13.91 19.30 10.58
C PRO A 45 15.36 19.70 10.23
N ASP A 46 15.60 20.19 9.02
CA ASP A 46 16.91 20.67 8.56
C ASP A 46 17.35 21.95 9.28
N VAL A 47 16.41 22.82 9.65
CA VAL A 47 16.67 24.05 10.43
C VAL A 47 16.89 23.70 11.89
N ALA A 48 16.06 22.81 12.45
CA ALA A 48 16.22 22.32 13.82
C ALA A 48 17.58 21.63 14.02
N ALA A 49 18.10 20.93 13.00
CA ALA A 49 19.43 20.31 13.00
C ALA A 49 20.60 21.30 13.08
N ARG A 50 20.38 22.59 12.82
CA ARG A 50 21.42 23.64 12.93
C ARG A 50 21.72 24.04 14.37
N GLY A 51 20.93 23.58 15.36
CA GLY A 51 21.20 23.84 16.78
C GLY A 51 20.93 25.28 17.21
N LEU A 52 19.79 25.86 16.81
CA LEU A 52 19.42 27.23 17.19
C LEU A 52 19.30 27.37 18.71
N PRO A 53 19.77 28.47 19.32
CA PRO A 53 19.69 28.67 20.75
C PRO A 53 18.22 28.84 21.20
N VAL A 54 17.85 28.13 22.26
CA VAL A 54 16.51 28.12 22.84
C VAL A 54 16.58 28.56 24.30
N ARG A 55 15.72 29.48 24.71
CA ARG A 55 15.49 29.85 26.11
C ARG A 55 13.99 29.99 26.36
N VAL A 56 13.37 28.96 26.93
CA VAL A 56 11.91 28.89 27.17
C VAL A 56 11.58 28.75 28.65
N ARG A 57 10.41 29.24 29.06
CA ARG A 57 9.89 29.07 30.42
C ARG A 57 8.62 28.25 30.39
N GLY A 58 8.54 27.19 31.17
CA GLY A 58 7.42 26.26 31.14
C GLY A 58 7.28 25.42 32.41
N VAL A 59 6.10 24.82 32.57
CA VAL A 59 5.82 23.84 33.63
C VAL A 59 6.33 22.49 33.18
N VAL A 60 6.98 21.76 34.08
CA VAL A 60 7.35 20.37 33.85
C VAL A 60 6.10 19.51 33.95
N THR A 61 5.68 18.92 32.84
CA THR A 61 4.46 18.08 32.77
C THR A 61 4.75 16.61 33.07
N TYR A 62 5.94 16.14 32.72
CA TYR A 62 6.41 14.79 33.02
C TYR A 62 7.93 14.79 33.19
N SER A 63 8.42 14.00 34.14
CA SER A 63 9.84 13.86 34.43
C SER A 63 10.11 12.45 34.91
N ASP A 64 11.05 11.78 34.26
CA ASP A 64 11.45 10.42 34.60
C ASP A 64 12.98 10.27 34.65
N PRO A 65 13.55 10.06 35.85
CA PRO A 65 14.98 9.80 36.03
C PRO A 65 15.47 8.49 35.41
N GLY A 66 14.61 7.47 35.28
CA GLY A 66 14.98 6.16 34.73
C GLY A 66 15.30 6.22 33.24
N TRP A 67 14.44 6.88 32.45
CA TRP A 67 14.62 7.01 30.99
C TRP A 67 15.18 8.36 30.54
N ARG A 68 15.54 9.25 31.47
CA ARG A 68 15.98 10.62 31.18
C ARG A 68 14.97 11.38 30.31
N ALA A 69 13.68 11.14 30.54
CA ALA A 69 12.61 11.79 29.79
C ALA A 69 12.10 13.02 30.55
N LEU A 70 12.05 14.16 29.89
CA LEU A 70 11.55 15.41 30.45
C LEU A 70 10.62 16.09 29.44
N PHE A 71 9.39 16.37 29.86
CA PHE A 71 8.41 17.12 29.08
C PHE A 71 8.14 18.45 29.78
N VAL A 72 8.17 19.52 29.00
CA VAL A 72 7.97 20.89 29.47
C VAL A 72 6.92 21.54 28.59
N GLN A 73 5.99 22.28 29.19
CA GLN A 73 4.96 22.99 28.46
C GLN A 73 4.88 24.45 28.89
N ASP A 74 4.95 25.34 27.92
CA ASP A 74 4.67 26.76 28.09
C ASP A 74 3.21 27.08 27.72
N GLN A 75 2.87 28.37 27.57
CA GLN A 75 1.52 28.79 27.19
C GLN A 75 1.17 28.48 25.73
N THR A 76 2.15 28.10 24.91
CA THR A 76 2.01 27.90 23.46
C THR A 76 1.94 26.43 23.08
N ALA A 77 2.83 25.59 23.62
CA ALA A 77 2.86 24.15 23.33
C ALA A 77 3.71 23.38 24.34
N GLY A 78 3.57 22.05 24.33
CA GLY A 78 4.46 21.13 25.03
C GLY A 78 5.61 20.65 24.15
N ILE A 79 6.76 20.33 24.74
CA ILE A 79 7.96 19.84 24.07
C ILE A 79 8.72 18.82 24.91
N TYR A 80 9.31 17.85 24.22
CA TYR A 80 10.25 16.90 24.79
C TYR A 80 11.67 17.51 24.86
N VAL A 81 12.34 17.31 25.99
CA VAL A 81 13.70 17.77 26.25
C VAL A 81 14.64 16.57 26.26
N ALA A 82 15.58 16.53 25.32
CA ALA A 82 16.56 15.47 25.15
C ALA A 82 17.86 15.74 25.94
N ASP A 83 18.64 14.68 26.17
CA ASP A 83 19.99 14.72 26.74
C ASP A 83 20.11 15.35 28.15
N VAL A 84 19.08 15.23 28.99
CA VAL A 84 19.13 15.77 30.36
C VAL A 84 20.10 14.95 31.22
N ASN A 85 21.15 15.61 31.74
CA ASN A 85 22.19 14.93 32.53
C ASN A 85 21.69 14.56 33.94
N ILE A 86 22.08 13.37 34.42
CA ILE A 86 21.56 12.73 35.63
C ILE A 86 22.16 13.41 36.87
N GLY A 87 21.32 14.07 37.65
CA GLY A 87 21.68 14.49 39.01
C GLY A 87 20.50 15.06 39.77
N ASN A 88 19.69 15.91 39.11
CA ASN A 88 18.52 16.51 39.72
C ASN A 88 17.52 16.96 38.63
N LEU A 89 16.75 16.00 38.09
CA LEU A 89 15.66 16.33 37.17
C LEU A 89 14.59 17.14 37.93
N PRO A 90 14.04 18.21 37.33
CA PRO A 90 12.89 18.92 37.90
C PRO A 90 11.71 17.96 38.12
N LYS A 91 10.92 18.22 39.16
CA LYS A 91 9.73 17.41 39.44
C LYS A 91 8.55 17.89 38.58
N PRO A 92 7.60 17.01 38.24
CA PRO A 92 6.35 17.44 37.62
C PRO A 92 5.67 18.53 38.48
N GLY A 93 5.27 19.64 37.84
CA GLY A 93 4.73 20.84 38.49
C GLY A 93 5.77 21.93 38.82
N ASP A 94 7.07 21.66 38.67
CA ASP A 94 8.09 22.71 38.77
C ASP A 94 7.98 23.67 37.56
N TRP A 95 8.02 24.97 37.83
CA TRP A 95 8.14 26.02 36.82
C TRP A 95 9.62 26.27 36.57
N ILE A 96 10.08 26.08 35.33
CA ILE A 96 11.50 26.14 35.01
C ILE A 96 11.79 27.09 33.85
N GLU A 97 12.98 27.67 33.85
CA GLU A 97 13.61 28.24 32.66
C GLU A 97 14.59 27.21 32.09
N LEU A 98 14.38 26.85 30.82
CA LEU A 98 15.17 25.88 30.08
C LEU A 98 15.99 26.61 29.01
N GLU A 99 17.31 26.47 29.09
CA GLU A 99 18.25 26.89 28.05
C GLU A 99 18.82 25.65 27.34
N GLY A 100 18.82 25.69 26.02
CA GLY A 100 19.25 24.57 25.19
C GLY A 100 19.46 24.96 23.74
N ILE A 101 19.52 23.96 22.88
CA ILE A 101 19.55 24.14 21.42
C ILE A 101 18.47 23.30 20.76
N SER A 102 17.94 23.73 19.61
CA SER A 102 17.01 22.93 18.83
C SER A 102 17.67 21.66 18.31
N GLN A 103 16.91 20.58 18.22
CA GLN A 103 17.26 19.35 17.52
C GLN A 103 16.06 18.85 16.71
N PRO A 104 16.28 18.11 15.61
CA PRO A 104 15.19 17.66 14.73
C PRO A 104 14.24 16.66 15.40
N GLY A 105 14.69 15.97 16.45
CA GLY A 105 13.92 14.89 17.09
C GLY A 105 13.60 13.73 16.14
N HIS A 106 12.74 12.82 16.59
CA HIS A 106 12.31 11.67 15.78
C HIS A 106 11.04 11.94 14.97
N TYR A 107 10.08 12.67 15.56
CA TYR A 107 8.81 13.05 14.93
C TYR A 107 8.69 14.58 14.79
N ALA A 108 8.81 15.30 15.90
CA ALA A 108 8.83 16.76 15.97
C ALA A 108 10.17 17.26 16.55
N PRO A 109 10.56 18.52 16.28
CA PRO A 109 11.73 19.12 16.90
C PRO A 109 11.69 19.06 18.44
N VAL A 110 12.86 18.84 19.04
CA VAL A 110 13.07 18.72 20.48
C VAL A 110 14.11 19.74 20.95
N ILE A 111 14.23 19.94 22.26
CA ILE A 111 15.27 20.80 22.84
C ILE A 111 16.36 19.91 23.43
N ALA A 112 17.59 20.03 22.96
CA ALA A 112 18.75 19.44 23.63
C ALA A 112 19.11 20.30 24.85
N PHE A 113 19.07 19.71 26.03
CA PHE A 113 19.32 20.40 27.28
C PHE A 113 20.74 20.95 27.40
N ARG A 114 20.88 22.18 27.92
CA ARG A 114 22.16 22.73 28.41
C ARG A 114 22.09 23.18 29.88
N LYS A 115 21.05 23.92 30.24
CA LYS A 115 20.90 24.47 31.60
C LYS A 115 19.42 24.59 31.95
N ILE A 116 19.08 24.29 33.20
CA ILE A 116 17.74 24.49 33.77
C ILE A 116 17.87 25.30 35.04
N GLN A 117 17.00 26.29 35.19
CA GLN A 117 16.82 27.03 36.44
C GLN A 117 15.39 26.80 36.94
N ASN A 118 15.26 26.29 38.17
CA ASN A 118 13.96 26.19 38.83
C ASN A 118 13.52 27.58 39.30
N LEU A 119 12.34 28.01 38.88
CA LEU A 119 11.74 29.30 39.18
C LEU A 119 10.62 29.21 40.24
N GLY A 120 10.28 28.01 40.71
CA GLY A 120 9.25 27.75 41.71
C GLY A 120 8.30 26.62 41.30
N GLN A 121 7.08 26.64 41.83
CA GLN A 121 6.01 25.74 41.44
C GLN A 121 4.87 26.48 40.75
N GLN A 122 4.24 25.81 39.79
CA GLN A 122 3.08 26.33 39.07
C GLN A 122 2.10 25.18 38.80
N SER A 123 0.80 25.50 38.76
CA SER A 123 -0.24 24.54 38.40
C SER A 123 0.00 23.97 37.01
N PHE A 124 -0.34 22.70 36.81
CA PHE A 124 -0.31 22.07 35.50
C PHE A 124 -1.14 22.86 34.48
N PRO A 125 -0.73 22.88 33.20
CA PRO A 125 -1.53 23.49 32.13
C PRO A 125 -2.95 22.92 32.08
N ALA A 126 -3.91 23.69 31.56
CA ALA A 126 -5.24 23.18 31.28
C ALA A 126 -5.13 22.03 30.26
N PRO A 127 -5.61 20.81 30.57
CA PRO A 127 -5.45 19.69 29.67
C PRO A 127 -6.32 19.86 28.42
N VAL A 128 -5.73 19.57 27.26
CA VAL A 128 -6.46 19.58 25.99
C VAL A 128 -7.35 18.34 25.93
N ARG A 129 -8.64 18.55 25.66
CA ARG A 129 -9.66 17.50 25.54
C ARG A 129 -10.01 17.30 24.08
N VAL A 130 -9.55 16.20 23.50
CA VAL A 130 -9.83 15.84 22.10
C VAL A 130 -10.23 14.36 22.00
N PRO A 131 -11.02 13.98 20.99
CA PRO A 131 -11.27 12.58 20.71
C PRO A 131 -9.96 11.79 20.53
N LEU A 132 -9.89 10.58 21.08
CA LEU A 132 -8.69 9.72 21.07
C LEU A 132 -8.09 9.54 19.67
N PHE A 133 -8.91 9.42 18.63
CA PHE A 133 -8.44 9.31 17.24
C PHE A 133 -7.68 10.55 16.74
N GLN A 134 -7.98 11.76 17.25
CA GLN A 134 -7.27 12.97 16.84
C GLN A 134 -5.83 13.01 17.38
N LEU A 135 -5.53 12.31 18.47
CA LEU A 135 -4.17 12.22 19.01
C LEU A 135 -3.22 11.48 18.05
N LEU A 136 -3.74 10.61 17.18
CA LEU A 136 -2.95 9.93 16.14
C LEU A 136 -2.42 10.86 15.04
N SER A 137 -2.98 12.08 14.92
CA SER A 137 -2.46 13.08 13.98
C SER A 137 -1.05 13.55 14.33
N GLY A 138 -0.58 13.30 15.57
CA GLY A 138 0.67 13.80 16.12
C GLY A 138 0.70 15.32 16.34
N ALA A 139 -0.37 16.06 16.03
CA ALA A 139 -0.46 17.50 16.32
C ALA A 139 -0.34 17.81 17.82
N TYR A 140 -0.79 16.87 18.66
CA TYR A 140 -0.78 16.99 20.11
C TYR A 140 0.45 16.38 20.78
N ASP A 141 1.49 16.02 20.01
CA ASP A 141 2.74 15.49 20.57
C ASP A 141 3.30 16.40 21.66
N SER A 142 3.80 15.82 22.74
CA SER A 142 4.34 16.46 23.93
C SER A 142 3.35 17.37 24.70
N GLN A 143 2.11 17.53 24.26
CA GLN A 143 1.11 18.37 24.95
C GLN A 143 0.45 17.65 26.12
N TRP A 144 0.07 18.41 27.13
CA TRP A 144 -0.75 17.98 28.26
C TRP A 144 -2.19 17.74 27.80
N VAL A 145 -2.61 16.47 27.81
CA VAL A 145 -3.94 16.03 27.34
C VAL A 145 -4.70 15.31 28.43
N GLU A 146 -6.02 15.29 28.29
CA GLU A 146 -6.92 14.47 29.10
C GLU A 146 -7.64 13.46 28.21
N VAL A 147 -7.56 12.19 28.59
CA VAL A 147 -8.20 11.08 27.86
C VAL A 147 -9.05 10.24 28.80
N SER A 148 -10.13 9.67 28.26
CA SER A 148 -10.96 8.69 28.98
C SER A 148 -10.89 7.34 28.28
N ALA A 149 -10.54 6.30 29.03
CA ALA A 149 -10.33 4.95 28.52
C ALA A 149 -10.56 3.90 29.62
N VAL A 150 -10.74 2.64 29.23
CA VAL A 150 -10.77 1.50 30.14
C VAL A 150 -9.37 0.91 30.31
N ILE A 151 -8.96 0.64 31.55
CA ILE A 151 -7.72 -0.10 31.82
C ILE A 151 -7.94 -1.59 31.56
N ARG A 152 -7.20 -2.15 30.59
CA ARG A 152 -7.25 -3.58 30.22
C ARG A 152 -6.26 -4.43 30.99
N ALA A 153 -5.08 -3.90 31.26
CA ALA A 153 -4.03 -4.61 31.99
C ALA A 153 -3.16 -3.62 32.75
N VAL A 154 -2.62 -4.10 33.87
CA VAL A 154 -1.67 -3.38 34.71
C VAL A 154 -0.45 -4.27 34.89
N TYR A 155 0.72 -3.77 34.50
CA TYR A 155 2.01 -4.43 34.69
C TYR A 155 3.04 -3.37 35.04
N SER A 156 4.15 -3.77 35.65
CA SER A 156 5.30 -2.88 35.85
C SER A 156 6.51 -3.42 35.11
N ASP A 157 7.40 -2.50 34.74
CA ASP A 157 8.78 -2.80 34.40
C ASP A 157 9.71 -2.33 35.52
N GLU A 158 11.00 -2.16 35.22
CA GLU A 158 11.99 -1.77 36.22
C GLU A 158 11.76 -0.38 36.82
N TYR A 159 11.14 0.55 36.08
CA TYR A 159 11.02 1.97 36.46
C TYR A 159 9.59 2.52 36.32
N HIS A 160 8.67 1.81 35.68
CA HIS A 160 7.33 2.30 35.36
C HIS A 160 6.22 1.31 35.71
N LEU A 161 5.09 1.87 36.10
CA LEU A 161 3.78 1.24 36.04
C LEU A 161 3.21 1.51 34.65
N ARG A 162 2.83 0.44 33.96
CA ARG A 162 2.22 0.48 32.63
C ARG A 162 0.76 0.09 32.71
N LEU A 163 -0.08 0.98 32.20
CA LEU A 163 -1.52 0.76 32.06
C LEU A 163 -1.81 0.57 30.58
N LYS A 164 -2.24 -0.64 30.18
CA LYS A 164 -2.76 -0.87 28.83
C LYS A 164 -4.20 -0.38 28.79
N LEU A 165 -4.49 0.56 27.92
CA LEU A 165 -5.75 1.29 27.85
C LEU A 165 -6.47 1.01 26.53
N ALA A 166 -7.80 1.06 26.55
CA ALA A 166 -8.60 1.10 25.34
C ALA A 166 -9.73 2.11 25.42
N GLY A 167 -9.95 2.83 24.33
CA GLY A 167 -11.01 3.83 24.24
C GLY A 167 -11.04 4.47 22.86
N GLY A 168 -12.22 4.90 22.40
CA GLY A 168 -12.37 5.59 21.11
C GLY A 168 -11.82 4.79 19.91
N GLY A 169 -11.95 3.46 19.92
CA GLY A 169 -11.45 2.57 18.87
C GLY A 169 -9.94 2.28 18.90
N LEU A 170 -9.19 2.83 19.87
CA LEU A 170 -7.74 2.68 19.97
C LEU A 170 -7.32 1.84 21.18
N ILE A 171 -6.19 1.15 21.03
CA ILE A 171 -5.45 0.50 22.13
C ILE A 171 -4.12 1.23 22.26
N PHE A 172 -3.80 1.71 23.45
CA PHE A 172 -2.60 2.48 23.74
C PHE A 172 -2.09 2.23 25.17
N GLU A 173 -0.92 2.75 25.51
CA GLU A 173 -0.32 2.58 26.84
C GLU A 173 -0.18 3.93 27.56
N ALA A 174 -0.48 3.95 28.86
CA ALA A 174 -0.02 5.00 29.77
C ALA A 174 1.14 4.50 30.63
N ARG A 175 2.16 5.35 30.81
CA ARG A 175 3.33 5.10 31.65
C ARG A 175 3.37 6.07 32.82
N ILE A 176 3.54 5.51 34.01
CA ILE A 176 3.65 6.24 35.27
C ILE A 176 4.97 5.85 35.93
N PRO A 177 5.83 6.80 36.37
CA PRO A 177 7.02 6.48 37.16
C PRO A 177 6.62 5.67 38.40
N TRP A 178 7.30 4.55 38.65
CA TRP A 178 6.91 3.60 39.68
C TRP A 178 8.11 3.07 40.44
N ASN A 179 7.94 2.90 41.76
CA ASN A 179 8.97 2.30 42.61
C ASN A 179 8.60 0.84 42.90
N LYS A 180 9.54 -0.10 42.72
CA LYS A 180 9.35 -1.56 42.92
C LYS A 180 8.83 -1.95 44.32
N VAL A 181 8.89 -1.05 45.30
CA VAL A 181 8.40 -1.29 46.67
C VAL A 181 6.86 -1.21 46.78
N GLU A 182 6.18 -0.54 45.84
CA GLU A 182 4.72 -0.38 45.86
C GLU A 182 4.00 -1.55 45.18
N THR A 183 2.90 -2.02 45.79
CA THR A 183 2.08 -3.12 45.26
C THR A 183 1.35 -2.69 43.98
N LEU A 184 1.38 -3.53 42.96
CA LEU A 184 0.70 -3.27 41.68
C LEU A 184 -0.81 -3.01 41.91
N PRO A 185 -1.37 -1.90 41.42
CA PRO A 185 -2.77 -1.55 41.60
C PRO A 185 -3.66 -2.36 40.63
N THR A 186 -3.66 -3.68 40.76
CA THR A 186 -4.41 -4.60 39.92
C THR A 186 -5.92 -4.39 40.03
N GLN A 187 -6.40 -3.76 41.11
CA GLN A 187 -7.78 -3.32 41.27
C GLN A 187 -8.26 -2.29 40.23
N LEU A 188 -7.34 -1.66 39.47
CA LEU A 188 -7.67 -0.72 38.40
C LEU A 188 -8.05 -1.42 37.09
N VAL A 189 -7.78 -2.72 36.94
CA VAL A 189 -8.18 -3.47 35.74
C VAL A 189 -9.71 -3.47 35.60
N ASN A 190 -10.20 -3.24 34.37
CA ASN A 190 -11.61 -3.07 34.02
C ASN A 190 -12.31 -1.86 34.63
N THR A 191 -11.54 -0.82 34.97
CA THR A 191 -12.11 0.46 35.41
C THR A 191 -12.05 1.49 34.30
N TRP A 192 -13.14 2.25 34.14
CA TRP A 192 -13.13 3.45 33.32
C TRP A 192 -12.39 4.53 34.08
N VAL A 193 -11.34 5.06 33.46
CA VAL A 193 -10.48 6.07 34.04
C VAL A 193 -10.39 7.28 33.13
N ARG A 194 -10.23 8.44 33.76
CA ARG A 194 -9.76 9.66 33.13
C ARG A 194 -8.31 9.84 33.52
N LEU A 195 -7.44 9.93 32.51
CA LEU A 195 -6.01 10.14 32.72
C LEU A 195 -5.60 11.50 32.17
N GLN A 196 -4.76 12.21 32.92
CA GLN A 196 -4.08 13.42 32.48
C GLN A 196 -2.58 13.15 32.35
N GLY A 197 -2.00 13.45 31.19
CA GLY A 197 -0.59 13.18 30.92
C GLY A 197 -0.07 13.91 29.69
N ALA A 198 1.25 13.93 29.52
CA ALA A 198 1.86 14.41 28.28
C ALA A 198 1.68 13.35 27.18
N CYS A 199 1.14 13.73 26.03
CA CYS A 199 0.96 12.83 24.90
C CYS A 199 2.31 12.59 24.20
N GLY A 200 2.64 11.34 23.89
CA GLY A 200 3.76 10.97 23.03
C GLY A 200 3.25 10.23 21.81
N THR A 201 3.72 10.64 20.63
CA THR A 201 3.37 9.97 19.37
C THR A 201 4.32 8.80 19.13
N VAL A 202 3.77 7.61 18.88
CA VAL A 202 4.56 6.43 18.49
C VAL A 202 4.67 6.41 16.97
N PHE A 203 5.87 6.20 16.44
CA PHE A 203 6.13 6.19 15.01
C PHE A 203 6.89 4.94 14.57
N ASN A 204 6.76 4.60 13.29
CA ASN A 204 7.54 3.51 12.68
C ASN A 204 8.89 4.02 12.13
N ASN A 205 9.71 3.12 11.57
CA ASN A 205 11.02 3.45 10.97
C ASN A 205 10.92 4.43 9.77
N LYS A 206 9.73 4.68 9.24
CA LYS A 206 9.46 5.67 8.19
C LYS A 206 8.98 7.02 8.75
N ARG A 207 9.07 7.25 10.06
CA ARG A 207 8.57 8.44 10.81
C ARG A 207 7.06 8.68 10.66
N GLN A 208 6.28 7.66 10.39
CA GLN A 208 4.82 7.76 10.33
C GLN A 208 4.25 7.47 11.72
N ALA A 209 3.29 8.28 12.19
CA ALA A 209 2.57 8.02 13.43
C ALA A 209 1.76 6.71 13.29
N VAL A 210 2.02 5.76 14.19
CA VAL A 210 1.37 4.43 14.23
C VAL A 210 0.64 4.17 15.55
N GLY A 211 0.74 5.09 16.50
CA GLY A 211 0.08 4.97 17.79
C GLY A 211 0.34 6.16 18.70
N ILE A 212 -0.20 6.08 19.90
CA ILE A 212 0.01 7.08 20.96
C ILE A 212 0.46 6.39 22.24
N GLN A 213 1.12 7.17 23.09
CA GLN A 213 1.52 6.81 24.44
C GLN A 213 1.23 7.99 25.35
N LEU A 214 0.78 7.73 26.58
CA LEU A 214 0.53 8.79 27.56
C LEU A 214 1.57 8.72 28.68
N PHE A 215 2.24 9.84 28.96
CA PHE A 215 3.20 9.98 30.05
C PHE A 215 2.54 10.69 31.22
N VAL A 216 2.17 9.92 32.24
CA VAL A 216 1.37 10.36 33.39
C VAL A 216 2.31 10.50 34.59
N PRO A 217 2.43 11.67 35.23
CA PRO A 217 3.48 11.93 36.21
C PRO A 217 3.33 11.13 37.50
N ASP A 218 2.09 10.82 37.91
CA ASP A 218 1.77 10.10 39.14
C ASP A 218 0.35 9.50 39.08
N LEU A 219 0.03 8.60 40.01
CA LEU A 219 -1.30 7.98 40.08
C LEU A 219 -2.44 8.95 40.45
N ALA A 220 -2.16 10.12 41.03
CA ALA A 220 -3.20 11.09 41.36
C ALA A 220 -3.83 11.72 40.10
N ARG A 221 -3.18 11.56 38.94
CA ARG A 221 -3.70 11.93 37.61
C ARG A 221 -4.54 10.84 36.94
N VAL A 222 -4.81 9.73 37.63
CA VAL A 222 -5.70 8.66 37.18
C VAL A 222 -6.97 8.71 38.02
N GLU A 223 -7.99 9.41 37.51
CA GLU A 223 -9.30 9.49 38.15
C GLU A 223 -10.18 8.32 37.71
N VAL A 224 -10.67 7.52 38.64
CA VAL A 224 -11.60 6.42 38.34
C VAL A 224 -13.01 6.99 38.16
N LEU A 225 -13.52 6.96 36.93
CA LEU A 225 -14.86 7.47 36.57
C LEU A 225 -15.97 6.48 36.92
N ASN A 226 -15.74 5.20 36.65
CA ASN A 226 -16.67 4.13 37.01
C ASN A 226 -15.91 2.80 37.17
N ARG A 227 -16.22 2.04 38.21
CA ARG A 227 -15.73 0.67 38.39
C ARG A 227 -16.82 -0.26 37.86
N GLU A 228 -16.50 -1.12 36.89
CA GLU A 228 -17.39 -2.26 36.60
C GLU A 228 -17.36 -3.18 37.83
N THR A 229 -18.22 -2.93 38.81
CA THR A 229 -18.38 -3.74 40.04
C THR A 229 -19.21 -4.99 39.81
N THR A 230 -19.69 -5.22 38.59
CA THR A 230 -20.48 -6.39 38.22
C THR A 230 -19.56 -7.48 37.67
N ASP A 231 -19.70 -8.71 38.16
CA ASP A 231 -19.05 -9.90 37.58
C ASP A 231 -19.12 -9.82 36.04
N PRO A 232 -18.01 -9.86 35.29
CA PRO A 232 -18.04 -9.76 33.82
C PRO A 232 -18.99 -10.78 33.17
N PHE A 233 -19.23 -11.91 33.83
CA PHE A 233 -20.14 -12.97 33.40
C PHE A 233 -21.63 -12.71 33.72
N SER A 234 -21.95 -11.71 34.53
CA SER A 234 -23.33 -11.30 34.83
C SER A 234 -24.04 -10.62 33.66
N ARG A 235 -23.29 -10.17 32.64
CA ARG A 235 -23.84 -9.63 31.39
C ARG A 235 -24.70 -10.69 30.68
N PRO A 236 -25.77 -10.33 29.97
CA PRO A 236 -26.54 -11.28 29.18
C PRO A 236 -25.68 -11.82 28.01
N ALA A 237 -25.78 -13.13 27.75
CA ALA A 237 -25.10 -13.73 26.61
C ALA A 237 -25.77 -13.25 25.31
N GLN A 238 -24.97 -12.85 24.33
CA GLN A 238 -25.43 -12.47 23.01
C GLN A 238 -25.13 -13.60 22.01
N PRO A 239 -25.97 -13.80 20.98
CA PRO A 239 -25.66 -14.72 19.90
C PRO A 239 -24.38 -14.28 19.17
N ILE A 240 -23.52 -15.22 18.80
CA ILE A 240 -22.29 -14.92 18.06
C ILE A 240 -22.58 -14.13 16.78
N ALA A 241 -23.67 -14.43 16.07
CA ALA A 241 -24.06 -13.71 14.86
C ALA A 241 -24.30 -12.20 15.06
N SER A 242 -24.62 -11.73 16.27
CA SER A 242 -24.74 -10.29 16.53
C SER A 242 -23.38 -9.59 16.56
N LEU A 243 -22.30 -10.33 16.87
CA LEU A 243 -20.94 -9.82 16.82
C LEU A 243 -20.38 -9.84 15.40
N LEU A 244 -20.85 -10.76 14.55
CA LEU A 244 -20.46 -10.85 13.13
C LEU A 244 -21.06 -9.73 12.26
N ARG A 245 -22.05 -8.99 12.75
CA ARG A 245 -22.61 -7.81 12.08
C ARG A 245 -21.85 -6.55 12.48
N PHE A 246 -21.48 -5.72 11.50
CA PHE A 246 -20.82 -4.45 11.75
C PHE A 246 -21.69 -3.55 12.65
N ASN A 247 -21.19 -3.25 13.84
CA ASN A 247 -21.80 -2.28 14.75
C ASN A 247 -20.73 -1.31 15.27
N PRO A 248 -20.63 -0.09 14.70
CA PRO A 248 -19.57 0.87 15.04
C PRO A 248 -19.65 1.36 16.49
N SER A 249 -20.78 1.14 17.19
CA SER A 249 -20.94 1.52 18.60
C SER A 249 -20.38 0.47 19.59
N LEU A 250 -20.06 -0.74 19.13
CA LEU A 250 -19.57 -1.84 19.98
C LEU A 250 -18.08 -2.17 19.80
N GLU A 251 -17.41 -1.66 18.76
CA GLU A 251 -16.01 -2.00 18.48
C GLU A 251 -15.05 -1.54 19.59
N GLY A 252 -14.47 -2.51 20.31
CA GLY A 252 -13.40 -2.28 21.28
C GLY A 252 -13.75 -1.50 22.55
N VAL A 253 -15.00 -1.03 22.72
CA VAL A 253 -15.43 -0.17 23.84
C VAL A 253 -15.97 -0.98 25.04
N GLN A 254 -16.67 -2.09 24.81
CA GLN A 254 -17.27 -2.89 25.89
C GLN A 254 -17.01 -4.38 25.73
N ARG A 255 -16.94 -5.09 26.87
CA ARG A 255 -16.92 -6.54 26.89
C ARG A 255 -18.30 -7.09 26.51
N VAL A 256 -18.30 -8.09 25.64
CA VAL A 256 -19.48 -8.86 25.26
C VAL A 256 -19.37 -10.26 25.84
N LYS A 257 -20.51 -10.82 26.29
CA LYS A 257 -20.59 -12.21 26.72
C LYS A 257 -21.19 -13.05 25.61
N ILE A 258 -20.53 -14.15 25.26
CA ILE A 258 -21.06 -15.18 24.37
C ILE A 258 -21.07 -16.53 25.09
N GLU A 259 -21.93 -17.43 24.63
CA GLU A 259 -21.97 -18.82 25.09
C GLU A 259 -21.94 -19.75 23.88
N GLY A 260 -21.08 -20.75 23.90
CA GLY A 260 -21.01 -21.74 22.83
C GLY A 260 -20.18 -22.96 23.20
N VAL A 261 -19.90 -23.80 22.21
CA VAL A 261 -19.07 -25.00 22.37
C VAL A 261 -17.69 -24.73 21.78
N VAL A 262 -16.64 -25.11 22.49
CA VAL A 262 -15.26 -25.04 21.97
C VAL A 262 -15.10 -26.06 20.84
N THR A 263 -14.94 -25.60 19.60
CA THR A 263 -14.85 -26.48 18.42
C THR A 263 -13.42 -26.88 18.07
N LEU A 264 -12.46 -25.98 18.31
CA LEU A 264 -11.05 -26.20 18.00
C LEU A 264 -10.17 -25.32 18.89
N ARG A 265 -9.05 -25.87 19.38
CA ARG A 265 -7.99 -25.09 20.04
C ARG A 265 -6.71 -25.09 19.19
N LEU A 266 -6.15 -23.91 18.98
CA LEU A 266 -4.89 -23.71 18.25
C LEU A 266 -3.68 -23.73 19.19
N ALA A 267 -2.49 -23.95 18.63
CA ALA A 267 -1.24 -24.01 19.40
C ALA A 267 -0.83 -22.67 20.05
N ASP A 268 -1.32 -21.54 19.53
CA ASP A 268 -1.09 -20.19 20.09
C ASP A 268 -1.95 -19.90 21.34
N GLY A 269 -2.77 -20.87 21.77
CA GLY A 269 -3.69 -20.73 22.90
C GLY A 269 -5.04 -20.12 22.54
N SER A 270 -5.22 -19.63 21.30
CA SER A 270 -6.52 -19.19 20.81
C SER A 270 -7.42 -20.39 20.49
N PHE A 271 -8.73 -20.17 20.49
CA PHE A 271 -9.70 -21.22 20.25
C PHE A 271 -10.94 -20.69 19.54
N PHE A 272 -11.66 -21.59 18.88
CA PHE A 272 -12.94 -21.29 18.24
C PHE A 272 -14.09 -21.73 19.13
N VAL A 273 -15.10 -20.88 19.22
CA VAL A 273 -16.36 -21.15 19.91
C VAL A 273 -17.48 -21.04 18.89
N GLN A 274 -18.40 -21.99 18.90
CA GLN A 274 -19.56 -21.99 18.02
C GLN A 274 -20.85 -22.15 18.82
N ASP A 275 -21.83 -21.32 18.50
CA ASP A 275 -23.20 -21.41 19.00
C ASP A 275 -24.16 -21.80 17.86
N LYS A 276 -25.48 -21.65 18.05
CA LYS A 276 -26.47 -21.95 16.99
C LYS A 276 -26.49 -20.92 15.86
N SER A 277 -25.86 -19.76 16.05
CA SER A 277 -25.93 -18.59 15.17
C SER A 277 -24.65 -18.38 14.35
N GLY A 278 -23.49 -18.80 14.84
CA GLY A 278 -22.23 -18.67 14.13
C GLY A 278 -21.03 -19.15 14.94
N GLY A 279 -19.85 -19.01 14.35
CA GLY A 279 -18.57 -19.33 14.97
C GLY A 279 -17.70 -18.09 15.16
N LEU A 280 -16.90 -18.07 16.21
CA LEU A 280 -16.04 -16.94 16.54
C LEU A 280 -14.70 -17.39 17.10
N ARG A 281 -13.64 -16.70 16.69
CA ARG A 281 -12.32 -16.91 17.29
C ARG A 281 -12.18 -16.10 18.58
N VAL A 282 -11.60 -16.75 19.59
CA VAL A 282 -11.36 -16.19 20.92
C VAL A 282 -9.87 -16.28 21.24
N ARG A 283 -9.29 -15.15 21.63
CA ARG A 283 -7.94 -15.02 22.17
C ARG A 283 -8.01 -14.73 23.68
N PRO A 284 -7.65 -15.71 24.52
CA PRO A 284 -7.77 -15.55 25.96
C PRO A 284 -6.70 -14.61 26.53
N ALA A 285 -7.01 -13.95 27.65
CA ALA A 285 -6.05 -13.09 28.37
C ALA A 285 -4.94 -13.88 29.10
N ALA A 286 -5.22 -15.15 29.46
CA ALA A 286 -4.29 -16.05 30.10
C ALA A 286 -4.35 -17.44 29.44
N ALA A 287 -3.21 -18.14 29.42
CA ALA A 287 -3.10 -19.49 28.86
C ALA A 287 -3.65 -20.53 29.84
N ASP A 288 -4.99 -20.60 29.95
CA ASP A 288 -5.67 -21.57 30.80
C ASP A 288 -5.99 -22.89 30.05
N ALA A 289 -6.12 -23.98 30.80
CA ALA A 289 -6.37 -25.32 30.28
C ALA A 289 -7.79 -25.49 29.74
N LEU A 290 -8.02 -25.07 28.49
CA LEU A 290 -9.28 -25.26 27.76
C LEU A 290 -9.39 -26.68 27.18
N LYS A 291 -10.58 -27.29 27.28
CA LYS A 291 -10.91 -28.58 26.67
C LYS A 291 -11.93 -28.42 25.54
N GLU A 292 -11.62 -28.99 24.37
CA GLU A 292 -12.53 -29.02 23.22
C GLU A 292 -13.78 -29.85 23.53
N GLY A 293 -14.93 -29.46 22.95
CA GLY A 293 -16.22 -30.12 23.17
C GLY A 293 -16.95 -29.73 24.47
N CYS A 294 -16.36 -28.87 25.31
CA CYS A 294 -17.06 -28.31 26.47
C CYS A 294 -17.87 -27.07 26.08
N LYS A 295 -19.01 -26.85 26.75
CA LYS A 295 -19.69 -25.55 26.72
C LYS A 295 -18.80 -24.53 27.44
N VAL A 296 -18.71 -23.32 26.91
CA VAL A 296 -17.91 -22.24 27.47
C VAL A 296 -18.73 -20.94 27.47
N GLU A 297 -18.68 -20.22 28.59
CA GLU A 297 -19.06 -18.81 28.63
C GLU A 297 -17.79 -17.99 28.39
N VAL A 298 -17.81 -17.06 27.44
CA VAL A 298 -16.67 -16.22 27.11
C VAL A 298 -17.06 -14.77 27.23
N VAL A 299 -16.25 -13.99 27.94
CA VAL A 299 -16.40 -12.55 28.05
C VAL A 299 -15.12 -11.89 27.56
N GLY A 300 -15.21 -11.13 26.46
CA GLY A 300 -14.05 -10.50 25.83
C GLY A 300 -14.39 -9.23 25.07
N PHE A 301 -13.38 -8.56 24.52
CA PHE A 301 -13.58 -7.36 23.70
C PHE A 301 -13.67 -7.76 22.22
N PRO A 302 -14.74 -7.38 21.51
CA PRO A 302 -14.82 -7.60 20.08
C PRO A 302 -13.88 -6.63 19.36
N VAL A 303 -12.98 -7.16 18.55
CA VAL A 303 -12.04 -6.40 17.71
C VAL A 303 -12.01 -6.99 16.31
N VAL A 304 -12.06 -6.13 15.30
CA VAL A 304 -11.90 -6.53 13.90
C VAL A 304 -10.41 -6.50 13.56
N LEU A 305 -9.75 -7.66 13.65
CA LEU A 305 -8.31 -7.79 13.33
C LEU A 305 -8.06 -8.30 11.91
N ASN A 306 -8.99 -9.07 11.34
CA ASN A 306 -8.90 -9.70 10.02
C ASN A 306 -10.25 -9.57 9.27
N TYR A 307 -10.70 -10.63 8.60
CA TYR A 307 -11.99 -10.72 7.90
C TYR A 307 -13.18 -10.67 8.86
N SER A 308 -13.19 -11.55 9.87
CA SER A 308 -14.24 -11.59 10.90
C SER A 308 -13.80 -10.96 12.22
N PRO A 309 -14.75 -10.42 13.01
CA PRO A 309 -14.50 -10.00 14.39
C PRO A 309 -13.94 -11.15 15.24
N GLU A 310 -13.00 -10.83 16.14
CA GLU A 310 -12.44 -11.77 17.12
C GLU A 310 -12.69 -11.23 18.54
N LEU A 311 -12.80 -12.12 19.54
CA LEU A 311 -12.78 -11.71 20.94
C LEU A 311 -11.35 -11.75 21.48
N VAL A 312 -10.84 -10.60 21.91
CA VAL A 312 -9.51 -10.48 22.51
C VAL A 312 -9.59 -10.17 24.00
N ASP A 313 -8.48 -10.44 24.69
CA ASP A 313 -8.36 -10.30 26.15
C ASP A 313 -9.50 -11.03 26.89
N ALA A 314 -9.92 -12.18 26.34
CA ALA A 314 -11.12 -12.88 26.78
C ALA A 314 -10.87 -13.66 28.07
N GLN A 315 -11.85 -13.60 28.98
CA GLN A 315 -11.98 -14.49 30.13
C GLN A 315 -13.06 -15.53 29.83
N PHE A 316 -12.93 -16.73 30.37
CA PHE A 316 -13.89 -17.78 30.11
C PHE A 316 -14.17 -18.65 31.33
N ARG A 317 -15.38 -19.22 31.39
CA ARG A 317 -15.80 -20.23 32.37
C ARG A 317 -16.17 -21.50 31.61
N MET A 318 -15.54 -22.61 31.98
CA MET A 318 -15.88 -23.90 31.40
C MET A 318 -17.13 -24.47 32.06
N GLY A 319 -18.07 -24.93 31.24
CA GLY A 319 -19.23 -25.70 31.64
C GLY A 319 -19.04 -27.20 31.42
N MET A 320 -20.15 -27.94 31.48
CA MET A 320 -20.16 -29.37 31.22
C MET A 320 -19.84 -29.68 29.75
N PRO A 321 -19.40 -30.92 29.43
CA PRO A 321 -19.33 -31.41 28.07
C PRO A 321 -20.66 -31.20 27.33
N ALA A 322 -20.60 -30.70 26.10
CA ALA A 322 -21.76 -30.44 25.27
C ALA A 322 -21.72 -31.32 24.01
N SER A 323 -22.87 -31.48 23.34
CA SER A 323 -22.90 -32.07 22.02
C SER A 323 -22.20 -31.16 21.03
N TRP A 324 -21.42 -31.77 20.13
CA TRP A 324 -20.73 -31.04 19.08
C TRP A 324 -21.75 -30.35 18.15
N PRO A 325 -21.45 -29.12 17.68
CA PRO A 325 -22.18 -28.53 16.57
C PRO A 325 -22.14 -29.48 15.37
N VAL A 326 -23.32 -29.67 14.75
CA VAL A 326 -23.46 -30.47 13.53
C VAL A 326 -22.71 -29.74 12.43
N PRO A 327 -21.71 -30.37 11.76
CA PRO A 327 -20.97 -29.70 10.71
C PRO A 327 -21.89 -29.44 9.51
N VAL A 328 -21.78 -28.25 8.93
CA VAL A 328 -22.51 -27.91 7.70
C VAL A 328 -21.74 -28.46 6.51
N ARG A 329 -22.39 -29.30 5.69
CA ARG A 329 -21.80 -29.84 4.47
C ARG A 329 -21.87 -28.81 3.36
N THR A 330 -20.74 -28.45 2.78
CA THR A 330 -20.63 -27.33 1.83
C THR A 330 -19.44 -27.53 0.87
N ASP A 331 -19.36 -26.71 -0.18
CA ASP A 331 -18.29 -26.73 -1.18
C ASP A 331 -17.34 -25.53 -1.02
N LEU A 332 -16.28 -25.48 -1.83
CA LEU A 332 -15.28 -24.42 -1.71
C LEU A 332 -15.85 -23.06 -2.14
N LYS A 333 -16.79 -23.02 -3.09
CA LYS A 333 -17.39 -21.78 -3.57
C LYS A 333 -18.19 -21.08 -2.47
N ASP A 334 -19.01 -21.82 -1.75
CA ASP A 334 -19.80 -21.31 -0.62
C ASP A 334 -18.91 -20.90 0.57
N LEU A 335 -17.83 -21.65 0.82
CA LEU A 335 -16.85 -21.25 1.84
C LEU A 335 -16.14 -19.94 1.49
N MET A 336 -15.83 -19.71 0.21
CA MET A 336 -15.19 -18.48 -0.27
C MET A 336 -16.11 -17.25 -0.18
N ALA A 337 -17.43 -17.43 -0.05
CA ALA A 337 -18.36 -16.33 0.25
C ALA A 337 -18.18 -15.81 1.69
N GLY A 338 -17.57 -16.60 2.58
CA GLY A 338 -17.20 -16.22 3.94
C GLY A 338 -18.29 -16.37 4.99
N ASP A 339 -19.49 -16.84 4.63
CA ASP A 339 -20.62 -17.02 5.55
C ASP A 339 -20.37 -18.06 6.66
N PHE A 340 -19.44 -18.98 6.42
CA PHE A 340 -19.10 -20.08 7.32
C PHE A 340 -17.84 -19.84 8.15
N ASP A 341 -17.27 -18.63 8.15
CA ASP A 341 -16.05 -18.34 8.89
C ASP A 341 -16.21 -18.64 10.40
N GLY A 342 -15.21 -19.30 10.97
CA GLY A 342 -15.22 -19.78 12.37
C GLY A 342 -16.18 -20.94 12.65
N GLN A 343 -16.97 -21.41 11.67
CA GLN A 343 -17.91 -22.52 11.84
C GLN A 343 -17.28 -23.87 11.48
N ARG A 344 -17.78 -24.92 12.12
CA ARG A 344 -17.45 -26.31 11.78
C ARG A 344 -18.18 -26.73 10.50
N VAL A 345 -17.41 -27.09 9.48
CA VAL A 345 -17.89 -27.46 8.14
C VAL A 345 -17.34 -28.82 7.73
N GLU A 346 -18.04 -29.48 6.81
CA GLU A 346 -17.64 -30.75 6.21
C GLU A 346 -17.49 -30.58 4.69
N VAL A 347 -16.31 -30.90 4.17
CA VAL A 347 -15.96 -30.73 2.75
C VAL A 347 -15.40 -32.04 2.19
N GLU A 348 -15.76 -32.35 0.94
CA GLU A 348 -15.24 -33.50 0.20
C GLU A 348 -14.30 -33.05 -0.91
N GLY A 349 -13.18 -33.76 -1.07
CA GLY A 349 -12.20 -33.47 -2.11
C GLY A 349 -11.27 -34.64 -2.36
N GLU A 350 -10.53 -34.57 -3.48
CA GLU A 350 -9.48 -35.53 -3.78
C GLU A 350 -8.16 -35.06 -3.16
N LEU A 351 -7.49 -35.91 -2.39
CA LEU A 351 -6.22 -35.56 -1.77
C LEU A 351 -5.13 -35.38 -2.84
N ALA A 352 -4.74 -34.13 -3.08
CA ALA A 352 -3.70 -33.79 -4.05
C ALA A 352 -2.29 -33.98 -3.45
N ASP A 353 -2.06 -33.46 -2.24
CA ASP A 353 -0.78 -33.59 -1.56
C ASP A 353 -0.87 -33.50 -0.03
N ILE A 354 0.17 -33.98 0.65
CA ILE A 354 0.36 -33.90 2.10
C ILE A 354 1.73 -33.26 2.35
N PHE A 355 1.74 -32.12 3.05
CA PHE A 355 2.96 -31.43 3.44
C PHE A 355 3.16 -31.55 4.95
N HIS A 356 4.34 -32.01 5.35
CA HIS A 356 4.74 -32.09 6.76
C HIS A 356 5.67 -30.91 7.08
N SER A 357 5.25 -30.01 7.98
CA SER A 357 6.03 -28.86 8.42
C SER A 357 6.01 -28.73 9.94
N GLY A 358 7.08 -29.21 10.59
CA GLY A 358 7.22 -29.15 12.05
C GLY A 358 6.11 -29.93 12.77
N ASN A 359 5.26 -29.22 13.53
CA ASN A 359 4.10 -29.78 14.24
C ASN A 359 2.79 -29.71 13.45
N THR A 360 2.83 -29.23 12.20
CA THR A 360 1.64 -29.02 11.38
C THR A 360 1.69 -29.91 10.14
N VAL A 361 0.61 -30.63 9.88
CA VAL A 361 0.38 -31.39 8.64
C VAL A 361 -0.61 -30.63 7.80
N ARG A 362 -0.21 -30.19 6.60
CA ARG A 362 -1.11 -29.56 5.63
C ARG A 362 -1.56 -30.57 4.59
N LEU A 363 -2.84 -30.53 4.23
CA LEU A 363 -3.48 -31.34 3.22
C LEU A 363 -3.98 -30.41 2.13
N ALA A 364 -3.55 -30.63 0.89
CA ALA A 364 -4.10 -29.94 -0.26
C ALA A 364 -5.18 -30.83 -0.89
N LEU A 365 -6.42 -30.35 -0.93
CA LEU A 365 -7.54 -31.08 -1.53
C LEU A 365 -7.94 -30.42 -2.83
N ARG A 366 -8.06 -31.22 -3.88
CA ARG A 366 -8.65 -30.80 -5.13
C ARG A 366 -10.16 -30.97 -5.04
N THR A 367 -10.87 -29.86 -5.07
CA THR A 367 -12.33 -29.78 -5.18
C THR A 367 -12.71 -29.36 -6.60
N PRO A 368 -13.99 -29.45 -7.01
CA PRO A 368 -14.43 -28.95 -8.31
C PRO A 368 -14.14 -27.46 -8.53
N ASP A 369 -14.18 -26.66 -7.45
CA ASP A 369 -14.03 -25.20 -7.52
C ASP A 369 -12.59 -24.72 -7.28
N GLY A 370 -11.64 -25.61 -6.99
CA GLY A 370 -10.25 -25.23 -6.79
C GLY A 370 -9.45 -26.14 -5.87
N ILE A 371 -8.43 -25.57 -5.23
CA ILE A 371 -7.63 -26.25 -4.20
C ILE A 371 -8.01 -25.67 -2.85
N LEU A 372 -8.47 -26.54 -1.94
CA LEU A 372 -8.71 -26.21 -0.55
C LEU A 372 -7.50 -26.66 0.29
N ASP A 373 -6.95 -25.72 1.06
CA ASP A 373 -5.93 -26.02 2.05
C ASP A 373 -6.58 -26.41 3.38
N ALA A 374 -6.16 -27.53 3.94
CA ALA A 374 -6.50 -27.93 5.30
C ALA A 374 -5.25 -28.17 6.14
N PHE A 375 -5.31 -27.97 7.46
CA PHE A 375 -4.16 -28.27 8.34
C PHE A 375 -4.55 -28.91 9.67
N ILE A 376 -3.63 -29.68 10.24
CA ILE A 376 -3.73 -30.30 11.56
C ILE A 376 -2.47 -29.95 12.36
N GLU A 377 -2.60 -29.36 13.55
CA GLU A 377 -1.50 -29.02 14.46
C GLU A 377 -1.23 -30.11 15.52
N LYS A 378 -0.76 -31.29 15.09
CA LYS A 378 -0.35 -32.37 16.01
C LYS A 378 0.99 -33.00 15.64
N ARG A 379 1.82 -33.20 16.66
CA ARG A 379 3.11 -33.89 16.56
C ARG A 379 2.86 -35.39 16.31
N HIS A 380 3.35 -35.92 15.19
CA HIS A 380 3.19 -37.32 14.75
C HIS A 380 1.75 -37.75 14.41
N VAL A 381 1.12 -37.10 13.42
CA VAL A 381 -0.05 -37.70 12.78
C VAL A 381 0.41 -38.74 11.77
N ARG A 382 0.18 -40.02 12.06
CA ARG A 382 0.34 -41.13 11.09
C ARG A 382 -0.90 -41.23 10.21
N LEU A 383 -0.85 -40.64 9.02
CA LEU A 383 -1.88 -40.78 7.97
C LEU A 383 -1.62 -42.02 7.10
N GLU A 384 -1.27 -43.16 7.73
CA GLU A 384 -0.73 -44.37 7.08
C GLU A 384 -1.68 -45.04 6.05
N SER A 385 -2.92 -44.57 5.94
CA SER A 385 -3.93 -45.09 5.00
C SER A 385 -4.27 -44.16 3.82
N MET A 386 -3.66 -42.98 3.72
CA MET A 386 -4.01 -41.97 2.70
C MET A 386 -2.97 -41.92 1.59
N ALA A 387 -3.32 -42.45 0.42
CA ALA A 387 -2.55 -42.25 -0.80
C ALA A 387 -2.98 -40.96 -1.51
N LYS A 388 -2.04 -40.30 -2.21
CA LYS A 388 -2.40 -39.22 -3.15
C LYS A 388 -3.43 -39.76 -4.15
N GLY A 389 -4.48 -39.01 -4.40
CA GLY A 389 -5.63 -39.42 -5.23
C GLY A 389 -6.76 -40.13 -4.47
N SER A 390 -6.65 -40.33 -3.17
CA SER A 390 -7.79 -40.78 -2.36
C SER A 390 -8.88 -39.70 -2.31
N LYS A 391 -10.14 -40.07 -2.46
CA LYS A 391 -11.27 -39.19 -2.13
C LYS A 391 -11.47 -39.18 -0.64
N VAL A 392 -11.47 -37.99 -0.05
CA VAL A 392 -11.54 -37.83 1.40
C VAL A 392 -12.57 -36.77 1.77
N ARG A 393 -13.16 -36.96 2.94
CA ARG A 393 -14.08 -36.03 3.57
C ARG A 393 -13.41 -35.48 4.81
N LEU A 394 -13.34 -34.17 4.92
CA LEU A 394 -12.73 -33.48 6.05
C LEU A 394 -13.79 -32.70 6.83
N THR A 395 -13.75 -32.86 8.14
CA THR A 395 -14.50 -32.04 9.08
C THR A 395 -13.54 -31.12 9.82
N GLY A 396 -13.75 -29.81 9.72
CA GLY A 396 -12.87 -28.84 10.35
C GLY A 396 -13.54 -27.49 10.56
N VAL A 397 -12.83 -26.56 11.21
CA VAL A 397 -13.30 -25.18 11.37
C VAL A 397 -12.80 -24.35 10.19
N CYS A 398 -13.71 -23.67 9.50
CA CYS A 398 -13.39 -22.78 8.40
C CYS A 398 -12.69 -21.52 8.93
N TRP A 399 -11.62 -21.10 8.24
CA TRP A 399 -10.93 -19.86 8.50
C TRP A 399 -10.65 -19.13 7.18
N VAL A 400 -11.30 -17.99 7.00
CA VAL A 400 -11.15 -17.11 5.84
C VAL A 400 -10.01 -16.11 6.06
N THR A 401 -9.17 -15.93 5.05
CA THR A 401 -8.22 -14.81 4.99
C THR A 401 -8.65 -13.84 3.91
N ALA A 402 -8.60 -12.55 4.22
CA ALA A 402 -9.01 -11.48 3.33
C ALA A 402 -7.83 -10.60 2.91
N ASP A 403 -7.98 -9.91 1.80
CA ASP A 403 -7.01 -8.92 1.33
C ASP A 403 -7.15 -7.56 2.06
N GLU A 404 -6.37 -6.58 1.65
CA GLU A 404 -6.34 -5.23 2.24
C GLU A 404 -7.68 -4.48 2.08
N GLN A 405 -8.56 -4.94 1.18
CA GLN A 405 -9.91 -4.44 0.95
C GLN A 405 -10.98 -5.26 1.68
N ARG A 406 -10.56 -6.22 2.52
CA ARG A 406 -11.40 -7.16 3.29
C ARG A 406 -12.22 -8.10 2.39
N GLN A 407 -11.80 -8.35 1.16
CA GLN A 407 -12.40 -9.37 0.30
C GLN A 407 -11.79 -10.75 0.60
N PRO A 408 -12.59 -11.83 0.71
CA PRO A 408 -12.10 -13.17 1.01
C PRO A 408 -11.20 -13.68 -0.14
N ARG A 409 -9.92 -13.93 0.17
CA ARG A 409 -8.89 -14.32 -0.82
C ARG A 409 -8.58 -15.81 -0.78
N SER A 410 -8.60 -16.42 0.39
CA SER A 410 -8.44 -17.86 0.53
C SER A 410 -9.13 -18.37 1.79
N VAL A 411 -9.57 -19.62 1.71
CA VAL A 411 -10.15 -20.36 2.82
C VAL A 411 -9.18 -21.46 3.23
N THR A 412 -8.99 -21.60 4.53
CA THR A 412 -8.24 -22.70 5.13
C THR A 412 -9.14 -23.47 6.09
N LEU A 413 -9.08 -24.80 6.04
CA LEU A 413 -9.82 -25.67 6.95
C LEU A 413 -8.92 -26.18 8.08
N ALA A 414 -9.18 -25.76 9.31
CA ALA A 414 -8.44 -26.22 10.48
C ALA A 414 -9.06 -27.51 11.04
N VAL A 415 -8.36 -28.62 10.90
CA VAL A 415 -8.82 -29.95 11.30
C VAL A 415 -8.26 -30.31 12.68
N ARG A 416 -9.14 -30.75 13.57
CA ARG A 416 -8.84 -30.99 14.98
C ARG A 416 -8.05 -32.27 15.23
N ALA A 417 -8.50 -33.37 14.62
CA ALA A 417 -7.93 -34.69 14.82
C ALA A 417 -7.95 -35.53 13.54
N PRO A 418 -7.11 -36.57 13.44
CA PRO A 418 -7.09 -37.46 12.28
C PRO A 418 -8.43 -38.20 12.08
N GLU A 419 -9.21 -38.38 13.14
CA GLU A 419 -10.55 -38.97 13.11
C GLU A 419 -11.57 -38.11 12.35
N ASP A 420 -11.32 -36.80 12.24
CA ASP A 420 -12.14 -35.88 11.47
C ASP A 420 -11.82 -35.95 9.95
N ILE A 421 -11.00 -36.94 9.54
CA ILE A 421 -10.67 -37.27 8.15
C ILE A 421 -11.23 -38.65 7.83
N VAL A 422 -12.16 -38.70 6.88
CA VAL A 422 -12.78 -39.96 6.42
C VAL A 422 -12.36 -40.23 4.98
N VAL A 423 -11.69 -41.36 4.73
CA VAL A 423 -11.36 -41.80 3.36
C VAL A 423 -12.60 -42.46 2.74
N LEU A 424 -13.13 -41.85 1.69
CA LEU A 424 -14.33 -42.34 0.97
C LEU A 424 -13.97 -43.42 -0.05
N SER A 425 -12.84 -43.25 -0.75
CA SER A 425 -12.33 -44.25 -1.69
C SER A 425 -10.82 -44.13 -1.87
N ALA A 426 -10.11 -45.25 -1.86
CA ALA A 426 -8.69 -45.33 -2.23
C ALA A 426 -8.51 -45.24 -3.76
N PRO A 427 -7.35 -44.76 -4.26
CA PRO A 427 -7.10 -44.71 -5.70
C PRO A 427 -7.10 -46.12 -6.31
N PRO A 428 -7.66 -46.30 -7.52
CA PRO A 428 -7.66 -47.60 -8.20
C PRO A 428 -6.23 -48.09 -8.46
N TRP A 429 -5.98 -49.36 -8.17
CA TRP A 429 -4.64 -49.96 -8.28
C TRP A 429 -4.12 -50.05 -9.73
N TRP A 430 -5.03 -50.08 -10.71
CA TRP A 430 -4.71 -49.99 -12.14
C TRP A 430 -4.59 -48.53 -12.58
N THR A 431 -3.37 -48.14 -12.96
CA THR A 431 -3.10 -46.88 -13.67
C THR A 431 -2.46 -47.19 -15.01
N LEU A 432 -2.61 -46.31 -16.00
CA LEU A 432 -2.01 -46.46 -17.33
C LEU A 432 -0.49 -46.69 -17.26
N GLN A 433 0.16 -46.05 -16.28
CA GLN A 433 1.59 -46.19 -16.00
C GLN A 433 1.96 -47.57 -15.45
N ARG A 434 1.14 -48.15 -14.56
CA ARG A 434 1.35 -49.52 -14.04
C ARG A 434 1.08 -50.58 -15.10
N ALA A 435 0.07 -50.37 -15.96
CA ALA A 435 -0.17 -51.24 -17.11
C ALA A 435 1.00 -51.22 -18.10
N ALA A 436 1.55 -50.03 -18.40
CA ALA A 436 2.74 -49.89 -19.23
C ALA A 436 3.98 -50.56 -18.60
N MET A 437 4.16 -50.46 -17.28
CA MET A 437 5.26 -51.12 -16.56
C MET A 437 5.15 -52.64 -16.62
N VAL A 438 3.95 -53.21 -16.48
CA VAL A 438 3.73 -54.67 -16.62
C VAL A 438 4.05 -55.15 -18.04
N LEU A 439 3.65 -54.39 -19.07
CA LEU A 439 4.01 -54.68 -20.46
C LEU A 439 5.52 -54.59 -20.71
N LEU A 440 6.21 -53.63 -20.09
CA LEU A 440 7.67 -53.49 -20.15
C LEU A 440 8.39 -54.67 -19.48
N VAL A 441 7.91 -55.13 -18.33
CA VAL A 441 8.47 -56.29 -17.61
C VAL A 441 8.25 -57.58 -18.41
N LEU A 442 7.07 -57.76 -19.01
CA LEU A 442 6.79 -58.88 -19.92
C LEU A 442 7.69 -58.85 -21.16
N GLY A 443 7.86 -57.69 -21.79
CA GLY A 443 8.76 -57.51 -22.92
C GLY A 443 10.23 -57.76 -22.55
N GLY A 444 10.66 -57.29 -21.37
CA GLY A 444 11.99 -57.54 -20.82
C GLY A 444 12.26 -59.01 -20.50
N GLY A 445 11.26 -59.72 -19.97
CA GLY A 445 11.35 -61.16 -19.70
C GLY A 445 11.49 -62.01 -20.96
N ILE A 446 10.78 -61.65 -22.03
CA ILE A 446 10.89 -62.29 -23.35
C ILE A 446 12.28 -62.05 -23.95
N LEU A 447 12.80 -60.82 -23.86
CA LEU A 447 14.16 -60.47 -24.31
C LEU A 447 15.25 -61.18 -23.51
N LEU A 448 15.07 -61.36 -22.19
CA LEU A 448 15.97 -62.12 -21.33
C LEU A 448 15.97 -63.62 -21.67
N GLY A 449 14.81 -64.20 -21.99
CA GLY A 449 14.70 -65.59 -22.44
C GLY A 449 15.44 -65.84 -23.76
N VAL A 450 15.29 -64.94 -24.73
CA VAL A 450 16.02 -65.00 -26.00
C VAL A 450 17.53 -64.76 -25.78
N GLY A 451 17.89 -63.83 -24.89
CA GLY A 451 19.28 -63.56 -24.51
C GLY A 451 19.96 -64.74 -23.81
N TYR A 452 19.24 -65.49 -22.98
CA TYR A 452 19.75 -66.67 -22.28
C TYR A 452 20.12 -67.81 -23.24
N VAL A 453 19.32 -68.01 -24.29
CA VAL A 453 19.59 -68.99 -25.35
C VAL A 453 20.81 -68.59 -26.20
N VAL A 454 21.03 -67.29 -26.43
CA VAL A 454 22.22 -66.77 -27.11
C VAL A 454 23.48 -66.83 -26.22
N LEU A 455 23.32 -66.66 -24.90
CA LEU A 455 24.40 -66.74 -23.91
C LEU A 455 24.92 -68.16 -23.72
N LEU A 456 24.05 -69.17 -23.73
CA LEU A 456 24.42 -70.59 -23.69
C LEU A 456 25.28 -70.98 -24.89
N ARG A 457 25.01 -70.39 -26.06
CA ARG A 457 25.80 -70.60 -27.29
C ARG A 457 27.16 -69.89 -27.25
N ARG A 458 27.29 -68.79 -26.51
CA ARG A 458 28.56 -68.03 -26.32
C ARG A 458 29.43 -68.54 -25.18
N GLN A 459 28.87 -69.30 -24.22
CA GLN A 459 29.61 -69.81 -23.06
C GLN A 459 30.64 -70.88 -23.42
N VAL A 460 30.46 -71.55 -24.56
CA VAL A 460 31.44 -72.48 -25.15
C VAL A 460 32.63 -71.74 -25.79
N ASP A 461 32.43 -70.52 -26.30
CA ASP A 461 33.48 -69.70 -26.92
C ASP A 461 34.27 -68.83 -25.90
N ARG A 462 33.78 -68.72 -24.65
CA ARG A 462 34.25 -67.73 -23.67
C ARG A 462 35.48 -68.12 -22.86
N GLN A 463 35.84 -69.41 -22.74
CA GLN A 463 37.03 -69.80 -21.98
C GLN A 463 38.34 -69.29 -22.62
N THR A 464 38.33 -68.95 -23.90
CA THR A 464 39.49 -68.40 -24.62
C THR A 464 39.54 -66.86 -24.60
N GLN A 465 38.50 -66.17 -24.08
CA GLN A 465 38.34 -64.71 -24.14
C GLN A 465 38.61 -64.00 -22.79
N ILE A 466 38.68 -64.75 -21.69
CA ILE A 466 38.79 -64.24 -20.30
C ILE A 466 40.08 -63.44 -20.02
N ILE A 467 41.17 -63.68 -20.76
CA ILE A 467 42.42 -62.89 -20.62
C ILE A 467 42.31 -61.53 -21.35
N ARG A 468 41.47 -61.41 -22.39
CA ARG A 468 41.25 -60.14 -23.12
C ARG A 468 40.24 -59.21 -22.42
N GLU A 469 39.32 -59.75 -21.62
CA GLU A 469 38.29 -58.97 -20.93
C GLU A 469 38.83 -58.16 -19.73
N GLN A 470 39.91 -58.58 -19.07
CA GLN A 470 40.52 -57.81 -17.98
C GLN A 470 41.16 -56.48 -18.45
N MET A 471 41.74 -56.47 -19.66
CA MET A 471 42.26 -55.23 -20.27
C MET A 471 41.14 -54.31 -20.82
N ALA A 472 40.01 -54.89 -21.24
CA ALA A 472 38.86 -54.12 -21.76
C ALA A 472 38.03 -53.45 -20.64
N GLN A 473 37.90 -54.07 -19.47
CA GLN A 473 37.16 -53.49 -18.33
C GLN A 473 37.79 -52.20 -17.79
N VAL A 474 39.13 -52.12 -17.75
CA VAL A 474 39.85 -50.90 -17.31
C VAL A 474 39.61 -49.77 -18.31
N SER A 475 39.71 -50.05 -19.62
CA SER A 475 39.46 -49.07 -20.68
C SER A 475 37.99 -48.61 -20.74
N GLN A 476 37.03 -49.50 -20.48
CA GLN A 476 35.60 -49.14 -20.40
C GLN A 476 35.26 -48.29 -19.18
N LEU A 477 35.87 -48.56 -18.03
CA LEU A 477 35.69 -47.73 -16.83
C LEU A 477 36.27 -46.33 -17.05
N GLU A 478 37.44 -46.25 -17.69
CA GLU A 478 38.12 -45.00 -18.02
C GLU A 478 37.35 -44.17 -19.05
N THR A 479 36.81 -44.82 -20.10
CA THR A 479 35.96 -44.17 -21.12
C THR A 479 34.63 -43.69 -20.52
N ARG A 480 34.04 -44.47 -19.59
CA ARG A 480 32.81 -44.09 -18.90
C ARG A 480 33.02 -42.92 -17.94
N TYR A 481 34.14 -42.91 -17.20
CA TYR A 481 34.51 -41.80 -16.33
C TYR A 481 34.75 -40.52 -17.13
N ARG A 482 35.42 -40.63 -18.29
CA ARG A 482 35.66 -39.52 -19.22
C ARG A 482 34.34 -38.94 -19.77
N HIS A 483 33.40 -39.77 -20.21
CA HIS A 483 32.08 -39.32 -20.67
C HIS A 483 31.19 -38.71 -19.57
N PHE A 484 31.32 -39.14 -18.31
CA PHE A 484 30.61 -38.50 -17.20
C PHE A 484 31.13 -37.09 -16.91
N LEU A 485 32.45 -36.88 -16.99
CA LEU A 485 33.09 -35.59 -16.77
C LEU A 485 32.87 -34.62 -17.96
N GLU A 486 32.86 -35.12 -19.19
CA GLU A 486 32.54 -34.33 -20.39
C GLU A 486 31.12 -33.76 -20.38
N ASN A 487 30.16 -34.49 -19.80
CA ASN A 487 28.76 -34.07 -19.72
C ASN A 487 28.39 -33.37 -18.41
N ALA A 488 29.29 -33.32 -17.42
CA ALA A 488 29.06 -32.62 -16.18
C ALA A 488 29.12 -31.09 -16.41
N ALA A 489 28.18 -30.36 -15.83
CA ALA A 489 28.15 -28.91 -15.93
C ALA A 489 29.24 -28.30 -15.04
N GLY A 490 30.23 -27.61 -15.60
CA GLY A 490 31.30 -26.95 -14.86
C GLY A 490 32.71 -27.42 -15.23
N ILE A 491 33.71 -26.88 -14.54
CA ILE A 491 35.12 -27.27 -14.62
C ILE A 491 35.47 -28.05 -13.36
N TYR A 492 36.14 -29.18 -13.49
CA TYR A 492 36.59 -30.01 -12.38
C TYR A 492 38.11 -30.13 -12.39
N TYR A 493 38.73 -29.90 -11.24
CA TYR A 493 40.18 -29.92 -11.14
C TYR A 493 40.68 -30.62 -9.88
N GLN A 494 41.90 -31.14 -9.99
CA GLN A 494 42.75 -31.55 -8.90
C GLN A 494 44.08 -30.82 -9.02
N VAL A 495 44.54 -30.20 -7.94
CA VAL A 495 45.83 -29.50 -7.90
C VAL A 495 46.69 -30.01 -6.75
N GLU A 496 48.00 -29.88 -6.93
CA GLU A 496 48.98 -30.14 -5.88
C GLU A 496 48.87 -29.10 -4.75
N PRO A 497 48.91 -29.49 -3.45
CA PRO A 497 48.65 -28.58 -2.33
C PRO A 497 49.62 -27.40 -2.15
N HIS A 498 50.86 -27.50 -2.63
CA HIS A 498 51.90 -26.48 -2.42
C HIS A 498 52.20 -25.66 -3.68
N THR A 499 52.19 -26.31 -4.85
CA THR A 499 52.50 -25.67 -6.13
C THR A 499 51.23 -25.19 -6.84
N PHE A 500 50.06 -25.73 -6.47
CA PHE A 500 48.77 -25.59 -7.15
C PHE A 500 48.85 -25.91 -8.65
N LYS A 501 49.82 -26.73 -9.04
CA LYS A 501 49.90 -27.23 -10.41
C LYS A 501 48.73 -28.20 -10.64
N PRO A 502 48.03 -28.08 -11.78
CA PRO A 502 46.94 -29.00 -12.10
C PRO A 502 47.49 -30.40 -12.35
N VAL A 503 47.05 -31.35 -11.52
CA VAL A 503 47.20 -32.80 -11.74
C VAL A 503 46.11 -33.30 -12.69
N PHE A 504 44.94 -32.68 -12.60
CA PHE A 504 43.76 -32.95 -13.41
C PHE A 504 42.99 -31.65 -13.59
N PHE A 505 42.54 -31.34 -14.80
CA PHE A 505 41.79 -30.13 -15.10
C PHE A 505 40.92 -30.37 -16.34
N HIS A 506 39.63 -30.64 -16.17
CA HIS A 506 38.72 -31.11 -17.24
C HIS A 506 37.30 -30.55 -17.09
N GLY A 507 36.50 -30.65 -18.16
CA GLY A 507 35.09 -30.25 -18.19
C GLY A 507 34.84 -29.11 -19.18
N GLN A 508 33.96 -28.16 -18.84
CA GLN A 508 33.57 -27.05 -19.73
C GLN A 508 34.55 -25.86 -19.70
N VAL A 509 35.86 -26.13 -19.73
CA VAL A 509 36.92 -25.11 -19.56
C VAL A 509 36.86 -24.03 -20.64
N GLU A 510 36.87 -24.44 -21.90
CA GLU A 510 36.84 -23.50 -23.03
C GLU A 510 35.52 -22.75 -23.11
N LYS A 511 34.40 -23.41 -22.79
CA LYS A 511 33.08 -22.77 -22.77
C LYS A 511 32.94 -21.73 -21.67
N ILE A 512 33.55 -21.93 -20.49
CA ILE A 512 33.45 -21.00 -19.37
C ILE A 512 34.48 -19.88 -19.47
N THR A 513 35.72 -20.18 -19.87
CA THR A 513 36.84 -19.21 -19.89
C THR A 513 37.10 -18.57 -21.25
N GLY A 514 36.71 -19.23 -22.35
CA GLY A 514 37.09 -18.85 -23.71
C GLY A 514 38.52 -19.24 -24.10
N PHE A 515 39.27 -19.93 -23.23
CA PHE A 515 40.63 -20.39 -23.48
C PHE A 515 40.69 -21.92 -23.58
N PRO A 516 41.55 -22.49 -24.45
CA PRO A 516 41.70 -23.94 -24.56
C PRO A 516 42.15 -24.57 -23.24
N GLU A 517 41.61 -25.74 -22.90
CA GLU A 517 41.99 -26.49 -21.70
C GLU A 517 43.51 -26.75 -21.61
N ALA A 518 44.13 -27.01 -22.76
CA ALA A 518 45.57 -27.26 -22.87
C ALA A 518 46.43 -26.11 -22.34
N ASP A 519 45.96 -24.86 -22.35
CA ASP A 519 46.72 -23.72 -21.82
C ASP A 519 46.86 -23.78 -20.29
N PHE A 520 45.87 -24.35 -19.60
CA PHE A 520 45.89 -24.53 -18.14
C PHE A 520 46.66 -25.80 -17.76
N SER A 521 46.41 -26.92 -18.45
CA SER A 521 47.07 -28.20 -18.18
C SER A 521 48.58 -28.18 -18.49
N SER A 522 49.02 -27.38 -19.47
CA SER A 522 50.45 -27.17 -19.78
C SER A 522 51.15 -26.16 -18.87
N GLY A 523 50.40 -25.46 -18.01
CA GLY A 523 50.93 -24.38 -17.16
C GLY A 523 51.27 -23.09 -17.92
N ARG A 524 50.85 -22.95 -19.19
CA ARG A 524 51.01 -21.72 -19.97
C ARG A 524 50.18 -20.56 -19.40
N ARG A 525 49.06 -20.87 -18.74
CA ARG A 525 48.15 -19.90 -18.13
C ARG A 525 47.76 -20.33 -16.72
N SER A 526 47.83 -19.41 -15.76
CA SER A 526 47.35 -19.63 -14.40
C SER A 526 45.88 -19.25 -14.30
N TRP A 527 45.09 -19.99 -13.51
CA TRP A 527 43.70 -19.63 -13.24
C TRP A 527 43.58 -18.23 -12.60
N MET A 528 44.57 -17.84 -11.79
CA MET A 528 44.62 -16.51 -11.17
C MET A 528 44.69 -15.36 -12.18
N ASP A 529 45.21 -15.61 -13.38
CA ASP A 529 45.34 -14.59 -14.43
C ASP A 529 43.97 -14.16 -14.98
N LEU A 530 42.94 -15.00 -14.78
CA LEU A 530 41.57 -14.71 -15.20
C LEU A 530 40.79 -13.99 -14.11
N VAL A 531 41.18 -14.07 -12.84
CA VAL A 531 40.39 -13.46 -11.75
C VAL A 531 40.39 -11.94 -11.89
N HIS A 532 39.20 -11.35 -11.88
CA HIS A 532 39.01 -9.91 -11.98
C HIS A 532 39.78 -9.19 -10.86
N ALA A 533 40.42 -8.06 -11.17
CA ALA A 533 41.34 -7.36 -10.26
C ALA A 533 40.76 -7.11 -8.86
N GLU A 534 39.50 -6.69 -8.77
CA GLU A 534 38.79 -6.46 -7.50
C GLU A 534 38.56 -7.72 -6.65
N ASP A 535 38.54 -8.91 -7.28
CA ASP A 535 38.25 -10.17 -6.61
C ASP A 535 39.53 -10.98 -6.31
N GLN A 536 40.71 -10.54 -6.79
CA GLN A 536 41.97 -11.27 -6.65
C GLN A 536 42.39 -11.48 -5.19
N GLU A 537 42.25 -10.46 -4.34
CA GLU A 537 42.63 -10.55 -2.93
C GLU A 537 41.77 -11.58 -2.18
N LYS A 538 40.47 -11.60 -2.49
CA LYS A 538 39.51 -12.58 -1.96
C LYS A 538 39.93 -14.00 -2.32
N VAL A 539 40.20 -14.27 -3.60
CA VAL A 539 40.60 -15.61 -4.08
C VAL A 539 41.96 -16.03 -3.50
N LEU A 540 42.93 -15.12 -3.41
CA LEU A 540 44.25 -15.39 -2.80
C LEU A 540 44.15 -15.71 -1.30
N SER A 541 43.22 -15.08 -0.58
CA SER A 541 42.99 -15.37 0.84
C SER A 541 42.49 -16.79 1.05
N GLU A 542 41.59 -17.27 0.20
CA GLU A 542 41.03 -18.63 0.26
C GLU A 542 42.08 -19.68 -0.13
N ARG A 543 42.89 -19.37 -1.15
CA ARG A 543 44.01 -20.22 -1.57
C ARG A 543 45.03 -20.48 -0.47
N ARG A 544 45.33 -19.48 0.37
CA ARG A 544 46.23 -19.66 1.53
C ARG A 544 45.68 -20.62 2.57
N LYS A 545 44.38 -20.56 2.85
CA LYS A 545 43.72 -21.46 3.81
C LYS A 545 43.75 -22.92 3.34
N LEU A 546 43.54 -23.15 2.04
CA LEU A 546 43.57 -24.49 1.45
C LEU A 546 44.91 -25.22 1.61
N SER A 547 46.02 -24.49 1.62
CA SER A 547 47.36 -25.07 1.82
C SER A 547 47.76 -25.28 3.28
N THR A 548 47.03 -24.67 4.22
CA THR A 548 47.40 -24.62 5.65
C THR A 548 46.41 -25.33 6.57
N GLN A 549 45.18 -25.62 6.10
CA GLN A 549 44.10 -26.20 6.90
C GLN A 549 43.64 -27.56 6.32
N PRO A 550 43.97 -28.68 6.98
CA PRO A 550 43.52 -30.00 6.58
C PRO A 550 42.00 -30.15 6.71
N GLY A 551 41.34 -30.65 5.67
CA GLY A 551 39.88 -30.84 5.64
C GLY A 551 39.08 -29.57 5.31
N TYR A 552 39.73 -28.48 4.89
CA TYR A 552 39.07 -27.23 4.54
C TYR A 552 38.14 -27.39 3.32
N VAL A 553 36.97 -26.75 3.40
CA VAL A 553 35.98 -26.66 2.32
C VAL A 553 35.69 -25.18 2.09
N ALA A 554 35.76 -24.74 0.83
CA ALA A 554 35.47 -23.37 0.44
C ALA A 554 34.35 -23.35 -0.62
N ASP A 555 33.51 -22.33 -0.56
CA ASP A 555 32.51 -21.98 -1.57
C ASP A 555 32.67 -20.49 -1.84
N VAL A 556 33.17 -20.15 -3.03
CA VAL A 556 33.62 -18.80 -3.34
C VAL A 556 33.04 -18.34 -4.67
N GLU A 557 32.30 -17.23 -4.63
CA GLU A 557 31.83 -16.54 -5.84
C GLU A 557 32.75 -15.38 -6.19
N TYR A 558 33.19 -15.31 -7.45
CA TYR A 558 34.04 -14.23 -7.97
C TYR A 558 33.88 -14.09 -9.49
N ARG A 559 34.42 -13.01 -10.04
CA ARG A 559 34.43 -12.74 -11.48
C ARG A 559 35.73 -13.21 -12.11
N ILE A 560 35.59 -13.81 -13.29
CA ILE A 560 36.71 -14.07 -14.20
C ILE A 560 36.55 -13.23 -15.47
N VAL A 561 37.67 -12.83 -16.07
CA VAL A 561 37.73 -12.19 -17.38
C VAL A 561 37.98 -13.26 -18.43
N ARG A 562 37.05 -13.37 -19.37
CA ARG A 562 37.10 -14.33 -20.47
C ARG A 562 38.06 -13.88 -21.58
N ALA A 563 38.34 -14.77 -22.53
CA ALA A 563 39.13 -14.45 -23.71
C ALA A 563 38.55 -13.31 -24.57
N ASP A 564 37.24 -13.08 -24.53
CA ASP A 564 36.55 -11.98 -25.20
C ASP A 564 36.59 -10.65 -24.40
N GLY A 565 37.27 -10.63 -23.26
CA GLY A 565 37.38 -9.48 -22.37
C GLY A 565 36.17 -9.24 -21.47
N LYS A 566 35.11 -10.06 -21.56
CA LYS A 566 33.92 -9.90 -20.71
C LYS A 566 34.09 -10.56 -19.35
N ALA A 567 33.51 -9.96 -18.32
CA ALA A 567 33.44 -10.55 -16.99
C ALA A 567 32.36 -11.64 -16.95
N CYS A 568 32.70 -12.78 -16.36
CA CYS A 568 31.82 -13.92 -16.11
C CYS A 568 31.83 -14.22 -14.61
N TRP A 569 30.66 -14.42 -14.02
CA TRP A 569 30.55 -14.80 -12.61
C TRP A 569 30.69 -16.31 -12.48
N VAL A 570 31.60 -16.74 -11.61
CA VAL A 570 31.79 -18.16 -11.31
C VAL A 570 31.61 -18.43 -9.82
N GLN A 571 31.14 -19.62 -9.51
CA GLN A 571 31.11 -20.20 -8.16
C GLN A 571 32.09 -21.36 -8.12
N GLU A 572 33.03 -21.32 -7.19
CA GLU A 572 34.04 -22.34 -7.01
C GLU A 572 33.84 -23.07 -5.68
N LEU A 573 33.65 -24.38 -5.77
CA LEU A 573 33.53 -25.30 -4.63
C LEU A 573 34.84 -26.09 -4.48
N ILE A 574 35.51 -25.97 -3.33
CA ILE A 574 36.84 -26.55 -3.11
C ILE A 574 36.83 -27.46 -1.89
N ARG A 575 37.51 -28.60 -1.96
CA ARG A 575 37.70 -29.52 -0.84
C ARG A 575 39.11 -30.09 -0.82
N THR A 576 39.75 -30.08 0.35
CA THR A 576 41.05 -30.73 0.56
C THR A 576 40.90 -32.20 0.98
N GLN A 577 41.81 -33.06 0.53
CA GLN A 577 42.00 -34.43 1.02
C GLN A 577 43.32 -34.51 1.79
N SER A 578 43.31 -35.22 2.92
CA SER A 578 44.48 -35.38 3.79
C SER A 578 44.72 -36.85 4.13
N ALA A 579 45.99 -37.25 4.23
CA ALA A 579 46.38 -38.56 4.76
C ALA A 579 46.63 -38.47 6.28
N GLY A 580 46.71 -39.63 6.96
CA GLY A 580 46.55 -39.85 8.41
C GLY A 580 47.40 -39.07 9.43
N HIS A 581 48.14 -38.02 9.03
CA HIS A 581 48.91 -37.13 9.90
C HIS A 581 48.68 -35.63 9.61
N GLY A 582 47.48 -35.24 9.14
CA GLY A 582 47.11 -33.83 8.98
C GLY A 582 47.84 -33.10 7.85
N VAL A 583 48.44 -33.82 6.92
CA VAL A 583 49.07 -33.24 5.72
C VAL A 583 48.06 -33.29 4.58
N VAL A 584 47.78 -32.14 3.96
CA VAL A 584 46.94 -32.06 2.76
C VAL A 584 47.69 -32.75 1.61
N THR A 585 47.10 -33.76 1.01
CA THR A 585 47.69 -34.55 -0.08
C THR A 585 47.12 -34.20 -1.45
N ALA A 586 45.90 -33.66 -1.52
CA ALA A 586 45.28 -33.19 -2.76
C ALA A 586 44.22 -32.12 -2.49
N ILE A 587 44.00 -31.22 -3.46
CA ILE A 587 42.90 -30.26 -3.46
C ILE A 587 42.03 -30.54 -4.67
N TYR A 588 40.74 -30.75 -4.45
CA TYR A 588 39.75 -30.94 -5.50
C TYR A 588 38.86 -29.71 -5.58
N GLY A 589 38.54 -29.25 -6.78
CA GLY A 589 37.63 -28.13 -6.98
C GLY A 589 36.68 -28.30 -8.16
N ALA A 590 35.55 -27.62 -8.09
CA ALA A 590 34.55 -27.53 -9.14
C ALA A 590 34.14 -26.07 -9.36
N ILE A 591 34.13 -25.60 -10.60
CA ILE A 591 33.82 -24.22 -10.98
C ILE A 591 32.59 -24.20 -11.88
N TYR A 592 31.57 -23.45 -11.49
CA TYR A 592 30.30 -23.32 -12.19
C TYR A 592 30.09 -21.88 -12.66
N ASP A 593 29.61 -21.68 -13.88
CA ASP A 593 29.14 -20.38 -14.36
C ASP A 593 27.79 -20.04 -13.72
N ILE A 594 27.74 -18.94 -12.98
CA ILE A 594 26.55 -18.44 -12.28
C ILE A 594 26.07 -17.09 -12.83
N SER A 595 26.56 -16.68 -14.00
CA SER A 595 26.25 -15.38 -14.61
C SER A 595 24.74 -15.21 -14.86
N ALA A 596 24.08 -16.24 -15.38
CA ALA A 596 22.63 -16.25 -15.59
C ALA A 596 21.85 -16.09 -14.27
N ARG A 597 22.33 -16.70 -13.18
CA ARG A 597 21.71 -16.60 -11.85
C ARG A 597 21.83 -15.17 -11.30
N LYS A 598 23.00 -14.54 -11.45
CA LYS A 598 23.23 -13.15 -11.00
C LYS A 598 22.39 -12.15 -11.78
N GLN A 599 22.27 -12.33 -13.11
CA GLN A 599 21.46 -11.46 -13.95
C GLN A 599 19.96 -11.56 -13.60
N ALA A 600 19.43 -12.78 -13.43
CA ALA A 600 18.04 -13.00 -13.01
C ALA A 600 17.75 -12.38 -11.63
N GLN A 601 18.70 -12.47 -10.69
CA GLN A 601 18.55 -11.87 -9.36
C GLN A 601 18.51 -10.33 -9.43
N GLN A 602 19.32 -9.71 -10.28
CA GLN A 602 19.34 -8.26 -10.47
C GLN A 602 18.04 -7.76 -11.14
N GLU A 603 17.55 -8.48 -12.16
CA GLU A 603 16.29 -8.18 -12.83
C GLU A 603 15.09 -8.31 -11.87
N GLN A 604 15.07 -9.35 -11.03
CA GLN A 604 14.05 -9.53 -9.99
C GLN A 604 14.03 -8.36 -9.00
N GLN A 605 15.19 -7.89 -8.55
CA GLN A 605 15.28 -6.75 -7.63
C GLN A 605 14.79 -5.44 -8.27
N GLN A 606 15.07 -5.22 -9.55
CA GLN A 606 14.58 -4.06 -10.30
C GLN A 606 13.05 -4.10 -10.48
N LEU A 607 12.51 -5.26 -10.86
CA LEU A 607 11.06 -5.46 -11.00
C LEU A 607 10.34 -5.29 -9.66
N GLU A 608 10.91 -5.81 -8.56
CA GLU A 608 10.33 -5.65 -7.23
C GLU A 608 10.34 -4.19 -6.76
N ALA A 609 11.40 -3.43 -7.07
CA ALA A 609 11.46 -2.00 -6.79
C ALA A 609 10.41 -1.21 -7.60
N GLN A 610 10.26 -1.52 -8.89
CA GLN A 610 9.24 -0.92 -9.76
C GLN A 610 7.83 -1.24 -9.28
N LEU A 611 7.57 -2.50 -8.88
CA LEU A 611 6.27 -2.92 -8.37
C LEU A 611 5.91 -2.18 -7.07
N ARG A 612 6.86 -2.08 -6.12
CA ARG A 612 6.66 -1.33 -4.87
C ARG A 612 6.39 0.15 -5.13
N GLN A 613 7.05 0.75 -6.12
CA GLN A 613 6.83 2.14 -6.50
C GLN A 613 5.45 2.34 -7.18
N ALA A 614 5.03 1.41 -8.04
CA ALA A 614 3.71 1.42 -8.66
C ALA A 614 2.58 1.29 -7.62
N GLN A 615 2.72 0.36 -6.67
CA GLN A 615 1.77 0.17 -5.57
C GLN A 615 1.69 1.41 -4.67
N LYS A 616 2.82 2.05 -4.38
CA LYS A 616 2.84 3.33 -3.63
C LYS A 616 2.11 4.43 -4.38
N MET A 617 2.28 4.53 -5.70
CA MET A 617 1.60 5.52 -6.52
C MET A 617 0.09 5.26 -6.61
N GLU A 618 -0.32 4.00 -6.71
CA GLU A 618 -1.73 3.59 -6.70
C GLU A 618 -2.41 3.95 -5.37
N ALA A 619 -1.75 3.66 -4.23
CA ALA A 619 -2.23 4.04 -2.91
C ALA A 619 -2.34 5.58 -2.75
N ILE A 620 -1.37 6.35 -3.25
CA ILE A 620 -1.42 7.82 -3.25
C ILE A 620 -2.59 8.33 -4.12
N GLY A 621 -2.82 7.73 -5.29
CA GLY A 621 -3.92 8.12 -6.18
C GLY A 621 -5.30 7.83 -5.60
N GLN A 622 -5.49 6.69 -4.93
CA GLN A 622 -6.75 6.33 -4.26
C GLN A 622 -7.02 7.22 -3.04
N LEU A 623 -6.01 7.48 -2.21
CA LEU A 623 -6.12 8.41 -1.07
C LEU A 623 -6.40 9.84 -1.53
N ALA A 624 -5.73 10.30 -2.59
CA ALA A 624 -5.97 11.63 -3.16
C ALA A 624 -7.41 11.78 -3.69
N ALA A 625 -7.99 10.73 -4.28
CA ALA A 625 -9.37 10.75 -4.75
C ALA A 625 -10.39 10.84 -3.61
N GLY A 626 -10.21 10.07 -2.53
CA GLY A 626 -11.07 10.12 -1.34
C GLY A 626 -10.95 11.46 -0.59
N VAL A 627 -9.72 11.93 -0.36
CA VAL A 627 -9.49 13.22 0.31
C VAL A 627 -10.02 14.39 -0.54
N ALA A 628 -9.85 14.36 -1.86
CA ALA A 628 -10.37 15.42 -2.72
C ALA A 628 -11.90 15.48 -2.71
N HIS A 629 -12.59 14.34 -2.61
CA HIS A 629 -14.03 14.28 -2.46
C HIS A 629 -14.48 15.03 -1.20
N ASP A 630 -13.88 14.72 -0.05
CA ASP A 630 -14.24 15.34 1.23
C ASP A 630 -13.96 16.86 1.25
N PHE A 631 -12.82 17.28 0.69
CA PHE A 631 -12.52 18.70 0.55
C PHE A 631 -13.51 19.42 -0.35
N ASN A 632 -13.91 18.82 -1.48
CA ASN A 632 -14.88 19.42 -2.39
C ASN A 632 -16.25 19.59 -1.73
N ASN A 633 -16.66 18.66 -0.86
CA ASN A 633 -17.90 18.78 -0.09
C ASN A 633 -17.87 19.98 0.87
N ILE A 634 -16.75 20.16 1.59
CA ILE A 634 -16.55 21.32 2.48
C ILE A 634 -16.58 22.63 1.67
N LEU A 635 -15.89 22.67 0.53
CA LEU A 635 -15.83 23.87 -0.31
C LEU A 635 -17.18 24.24 -0.91
N THR A 636 -18.00 23.24 -1.28
CA THR A 636 -19.36 23.46 -1.77
C THR A 636 -20.22 24.16 -0.72
N VAL A 637 -20.11 23.76 0.55
CA VAL A 637 -20.85 24.38 1.66
C VAL A 637 -20.38 25.82 1.93
N ILE A 638 -19.07 26.06 1.92
CA ILE A 638 -18.48 27.40 2.13
C ILE A 638 -18.93 28.34 1.02
N GLN A 639 -18.82 27.93 -0.25
CA GLN A 639 -19.23 28.72 -1.40
C GLN A 639 -20.74 28.99 -1.40
N GLY A 640 -21.55 27.99 -1.08
CA GLY A 640 -23.00 28.13 -1.04
C GLY A 640 -23.48 29.12 0.01
N ASN A 641 -22.94 29.04 1.24
CA ASN A 641 -23.29 29.98 2.30
C ASN A 641 -22.77 31.40 2.02
N ALA A 642 -21.57 31.53 1.44
CA ALA A 642 -21.05 32.83 1.02
C ALA A 642 -21.96 33.48 -0.05
N CYS A 643 -22.47 32.68 -0.99
CA CYS A 643 -23.42 33.15 -2.00
C CYS A 643 -24.74 33.63 -1.37
N PHE A 644 -25.29 32.94 -0.36
CA PHE A 644 -26.50 33.40 0.34
C PHE A 644 -26.28 34.70 1.11
N LEU A 645 -25.11 34.82 1.74
CA LEU A 645 -24.73 36.04 2.43
C LEU A 645 -24.54 37.20 1.45
N GLU A 646 -23.97 36.98 0.26
CA GLU A 646 -23.88 38.01 -0.78
C GLU A 646 -25.26 38.53 -1.22
N GLU A 647 -26.25 37.64 -1.39
CA GLU A 647 -27.64 38.02 -1.70
C GLU A 647 -28.30 38.82 -0.55
N ASP A 648 -28.16 38.35 0.69
CA ASP A 648 -28.77 38.98 1.87
C ASP A 648 -28.10 40.32 2.24
N LEU A 649 -26.82 40.49 1.88
CA LEU A 649 -25.98 41.67 2.15
C LEU A 649 -25.86 42.61 0.94
N ALA A 650 -26.68 42.45 -0.10
CA ALA A 650 -26.62 43.26 -1.32
C ALA A 650 -26.72 44.80 -1.09
N GLN A 651 -27.22 45.23 0.07
CA GLN A 651 -27.30 46.65 0.48
C GLN A 651 -26.21 47.10 1.47
N ARG A 652 -25.24 46.23 1.80
CA ARG A 652 -24.17 46.45 2.79
C ARG A 652 -22.79 46.23 2.15
N PRO A 653 -22.26 47.24 1.42
CA PRO A 653 -21.04 47.09 0.61
C PRO A 653 -19.78 46.74 1.42
N ASP A 654 -19.74 47.13 2.70
CA ASP A 654 -18.67 46.81 3.66
C ASP A 654 -18.59 45.32 4.02
N LEU A 655 -19.73 44.63 4.05
CA LEU A 655 -19.78 43.18 4.32
C LEU A 655 -19.77 42.35 3.04
N LEU A 656 -20.20 42.93 1.91
CA LEU A 656 -20.15 42.29 0.60
C LEU A 656 -18.70 41.98 0.18
N GLU A 657 -17.77 42.90 0.45
CA GLU A 657 -16.34 42.70 0.16
C GLU A 657 -15.74 41.51 0.93
N ALA A 658 -16.07 41.37 2.23
CA ALA A 658 -15.64 40.23 3.03
C ALA A 658 -16.21 38.90 2.51
N CYS A 659 -17.45 38.92 2.01
CA CYS A 659 -18.09 37.74 1.43
C CYS A 659 -17.44 37.32 0.11
N GLN A 660 -17.11 38.28 -0.76
CA GLN A 660 -16.36 38.03 -1.99
C GLN A 660 -14.98 37.41 -1.71
N GLN A 661 -14.28 37.85 -0.66
CA GLN A 661 -13.01 37.26 -0.25
C GLN A 661 -13.13 35.79 0.19
N ILE A 662 -14.23 35.43 0.88
CA ILE A 662 -14.53 34.04 1.25
C ILE A 662 -14.76 33.21 -0.02
N THR A 663 -15.55 33.72 -0.97
CA THR A 663 -15.80 33.08 -2.27
C THR A 663 -14.51 32.85 -3.05
N GLU A 664 -13.63 33.86 -3.13
CA GLU A 664 -12.31 33.73 -3.79
C GLU A 664 -11.37 32.75 -3.08
N ALA A 665 -11.36 32.73 -1.74
CA ALA A 665 -10.56 31.78 -0.97
C ALA A 665 -11.01 30.32 -1.22
N ALA A 666 -12.33 30.08 -1.23
CA ALA A 666 -12.88 28.76 -1.51
C ALA A 666 -12.61 28.32 -2.96
N ASN A 667 -12.72 29.23 -3.94
CA ASN A 667 -12.34 28.97 -5.33
C ASN A 667 -10.86 28.58 -5.48
N ARG A 668 -9.96 29.27 -4.76
CA ARG A 668 -8.52 28.94 -4.74
C ARG A 668 -8.25 27.57 -4.12
N ALA A 669 -8.95 27.23 -3.05
CA ALA A 669 -8.84 25.91 -2.43
C ALA A 669 -9.36 24.80 -3.36
N GLY A 670 -10.44 25.03 -4.12
CA GLY A 670 -10.94 24.09 -5.14
C GLY A 670 -9.98 23.90 -6.31
N ALA A 671 -9.24 24.94 -6.70
CA ALA A 671 -8.17 24.79 -7.70
C ALA A 671 -7.00 23.95 -7.15
N LEU A 672 -6.73 23.99 -5.84
CA LEU A 672 -5.68 23.19 -5.20
C LEU A 672 -6.08 21.71 -5.06
N THR A 673 -7.33 21.41 -4.73
CA THR A 673 -7.84 20.03 -4.70
C THR A 673 -7.79 19.38 -6.08
N ARG A 674 -8.07 20.16 -7.14
CA ARG A 674 -7.89 19.71 -8.52
C ARG A 674 -6.44 19.37 -8.85
N LYS A 675 -5.46 20.10 -8.29
CA LYS A 675 -4.02 19.78 -8.43
C LYS A 675 -3.62 18.47 -7.75
N LEU A 676 -4.29 18.08 -6.65
CA LEU A 676 -4.08 16.78 -5.99
C LEU A 676 -4.60 15.60 -6.83
N LEU A 677 -5.70 15.81 -7.57
CA LEU A 677 -6.29 14.81 -8.45
C LEU A 677 -5.47 14.52 -9.72
N LEU A 678 -4.53 15.42 -10.09
CA LEU A 678 -3.63 15.24 -11.25
C LEU A 678 -2.71 14.01 -11.16
N PHE A 679 -2.63 13.35 -9.99
CA PHE A 679 -1.83 12.15 -9.76
C PHE A 679 -2.64 10.84 -9.79
N SER A 680 -3.96 10.91 -10.00
CA SER A 680 -4.83 9.72 -10.04
C SER A 680 -4.97 9.17 -11.47
N ARG A 681 -4.60 7.90 -11.66
CA ARG A 681 -4.37 7.27 -12.97
C ARG A 681 -5.63 6.81 -13.71
N LYS A 682 -6.83 7.23 -13.31
CA LYS A 682 -8.11 6.73 -13.87
C LYS A 682 -9.10 7.86 -14.17
N GLN A 683 -8.76 8.74 -15.12
CA GLN A 683 -9.73 9.62 -15.77
C GLN A 683 -10.09 9.02 -17.14
N ALA A 684 -11.39 8.93 -17.46
CA ALA A 684 -11.80 8.70 -18.84
C ALA A 684 -11.81 10.04 -19.59
N VAL A 685 -11.40 10.03 -20.86
CA VAL A 685 -11.32 11.21 -21.72
C VAL A 685 -12.73 11.73 -22.01
N GLN A 686 -13.01 12.96 -21.61
CA GLN A 686 -14.21 13.71 -22.03
C GLN A 686 -13.87 14.55 -23.26
N ALA A 687 -13.80 13.91 -24.43
CA ALA A 687 -13.48 14.61 -25.67
C ALA A 687 -14.60 15.59 -26.06
N GLN A 688 -14.27 16.88 -26.13
CA GLN A 688 -15.14 17.95 -26.62
C GLN A 688 -14.44 18.77 -27.71
N GLU A 689 -15.19 19.60 -28.43
CA GLU A 689 -14.60 20.56 -29.36
C GLU A 689 -13.86 21.63 -28.57
N VAL A 690 -12.54 21.71 -28.76
CA VAL A 690 -11.66 22.65 -28.06
C VAL A 690 -10.98 23.56 -29.06
N ASN A 691 -11.10 24.87 -28.83
CA ASN A 691 -10.26 25.86 -29.48
C ASN A 691 -8.97 26.04 -28.65
N LEU A 692 -7.82 25.65 -29.21
CA LEU A 692 -6.54 25.73 -28.48
C LEU A 692 -6.12 27.17 -28.15
N ASN A 693 -6.54 28.18 -28.92
CA ASN A 693 -6.25 29.57 -28.57
C ASN A 693 -6.95 29.96 -27.27
N GLU A 694 -8.24 29.63 -27.15
CA GLU A 694 -9.04 29.91 -25.96
C GLU A 694 -8.48 29.16 -24.75
N LEU A 695 -8.18 27.87 -24.91
CA LEU A 695 -7.59 27.04 -23.85
C LEU A 695 -6.29 27.67 -23.31
N VAL A 696 -5.33 27.97 -24.20
CA VAL A 696 -4.03 28.55 -23.81
C VAL A 696 -4.22 29.94 -23.18
N SER A 697 -5.15 30.76 -23.69
CA SER A 697 -5.43 32.09 -23.14
C SER A 697 -6.03 32.06 -21.72
N ASN A 698 -6.90 31.08 -21.44
CA ASN A 698 -7.51 30.90 -20.11
C ASN A 698 -6.46 30.53 -19.06
N MET A 699 -5.36 29.88 -19.48
CA MET A 699 -4.28 29.45 -18.60
C MET A 699 -3.23 30.54 -18.30
N THR A 700 -3.21 31.67 -19.01
CA THR A 700 -2.16 32.70 -18.89
C THR A 700 -1.94 33.17 -17.44
N LYS A 701 -3.03 33.46 -16.69
CA LYS A 701 -2.93 33.91 -15.28
C LYS A 701 -2.38 32.83 -14.35
N LEU A 702 -2.71 31.57 -14.60
CA LEU A 702 -2.26 30.43 -13.81
C LEU A 702 -0.78 30.13 -14.09
N LEU A 703 -0.37 30.15 -15.35
CA LEU A 703 1.01 29.92 -15.78
C LEU A 703 1.96 30.96 -15.21
N GLY A 704 1.57 32.24 -15.20
CA GLY A 704 2.36 33.31 -14.58
C GLY A 704 2.66 33.06 -13.10
N ARG A 705 1.69 32.52 -12.35
CA ARG A 705 1.87 32.17 -10.93
C ARG A 705 2.73 30.92 -10.71
N LEU A 706 2.67 29.95 -11.61
CA LEU A 706 3.40 28.67 -11.47
C LEU A 706 4.88 28.77 -11.84
N ILE A 707 5.18 29.59 -12.84
CA ILE A 707 6.52 29.72 -13.39
C ILE A 707 7.32 30.76 -12.59
N GLY A 708 6.67 31.84 -12.13
CA GLY A 708 7.30 32.92 -11.37
C GLY A 708 7.74 34.09 -12.27
N GLU A 709 8.02 35.23 -11.64
CA GLU A 709 8.25 36.52 -12.35
C GLU A 709 9.58 36.60 -13.12
N HIS A 710 10.49 35.63 -12.91
CA HIS A 710 11.83 35.60 -13.50
C HIS A 710 11.87 34.99 -14.91
N ILE A 711 10.75 34.45 -15.41
CA ILE A 711 10.64 33.87 -16.76
C ILE A 711 9.57 34.64 -17.54
N GLN A 712 9.94 35.12 -18.72
CA GLN A 712 9.04 35.86 -19.60
C GLN A 712 8.13 34.88 -20.37
N LEU A 713 6.81 35.06 -20.22
CA LEU A 713 5.80 34.32 -20.97
C LEU A 713 5.45 35.02 -22.28
N GLN A 714 5.55 34.31 -23.40
CA GLN A 714 5.14 34.78 -24.73
C GLN A 714 4.08 33.86 -25.33
N PHE A 715 3.06 34.45 -25.96
CA PHE A 715 1.95 33.72 -26.57
C PHE A 715 1.76 34.18 -28.03
N HIS A 716 1.85 33.25 -28.97
CA HIS A 716 1.67 33.48 -30.39
C HIS A 716 0.50 32.63 -30.90
N TYR A 717 -0.65 33.27 -31.11
CA TYR A 717 -1.87 32.58 -31.53
C TYR A 717 -2.01 32.53 -33.05
N GLY A 718 -2.25 31.34 -33.60
CA GLY A 718 -2.56 31.16 -35.01
C GLY A 718 -3.92 31.77 -35.38
N PRO A 719 -4.06 32.44 -36.53
CA PRO A 719 -5.33 32.98 -36.98
C PRO A 719 -6.29 31.86 -37.40
N ALA A 720 -7.56 31.95 -36.98
CA ALA A 720 -8.65 31.06 -37.42
C ALA A 720 -8.34 29.56 -37.28
N LEU A 721 -7.82 29.16 -36.11
CA LEU A 721 -7.49 27.77 -35.80
C LEU A 721 -8.74 26.87 -35.79
N PRO A 722 -8.73 25.73 -36.51
CA PRO A 722 -9.78 24.73 -36.39
C PRO A 722 -9.88 24.18 -34.97
N ALA A 723 -11.08 23.79 -34.54
CA ALA A 723 -11.25 23.09 -33.28
C ALA A 723 -10.61 21.70 -33.33
N VAL A 724 -10.21 21.17 -32.18
CA VAL A 724 -9.73 19.79 -32.01
C VAL A 724 -10.69 19.03 -31.10
N MET A 725 -10.85 17.72 -31.30
CA MET A 725 -11.57 16.88 -30.34
C MET A 725 -10.62 16.49 -29.20
N ALA A 726 -10.77 17.14 -28.05
CA ALA A 726 -9.93 16.86 -26.90
C ALA A 726 -10.62 17.10 -25.55
N ASP A 727 -10.09 16.44 -24.51
CA ASP A 727 -10.42 16.73 -23.12
C ASP A 727 -9.61 17.96 -22.64
N PRO A 728 -10.28 19.09 -22.31
CA PRO A 728 -9.60 20.30 -21.88
C PRO A 728 -8.77 20.10 -20.61
N GLY A 729 -9.24 19.31 -19.66
CA GLY A 729 -8.54 19.08 -18.40
C GLY A 729 -7.25 18.29 -18.60
N MET A 730 -7.26 17.33 -19.54
CA MET A 730 -6.05 16.59 -19.91
C MET A 730 -5.07 17.47 -20.72
N LEU A 731 -5.57 18.36 -21.58
CA LEU A 731 -4.72 19.33 -22.27
C LEU A 731 -4.15 20.41 -21.34
N ASP A 732 -4.92 20.86 -20.34
CA ASP A 732 -4.43 21.72 -19.26
C ASP A 732 -3.25 21.02 -18.54
N GLN A 733 -3.37 19.72 -18.27
CA GLN A 733 -2.32 18.93 -17.66
C GLN A 733 -1.06 18.84 -18.54
N VAL A 734 -1.22 18.69 -19.86
CA VAL A 734 -0.11 18.74 -20.83
C VAL A 734 0.61 20.09 -20.75
N ILE A 735 -0.14 21.18 -20.77
CA ILE A 735 0.39 22.55 -20.72
C ILE A 735 1.13 22.81 -19.38
N VAL A 736 0.55 22.42 -18.25
CA VAL A 736 1.19 22.57 -16.93
C VAL A 736 2.47 21.75 -16.82
N ASN A 737 2.46 20.50 -17.28
CA ASN A 737 3.65 19.63 -17.18
C ASN A 737 4.81 20.18 -18.01
N LEU A 738 4.55 20.69 -19.22
CA LEU A 738 5.57 21.31 -20.05
C LEU A 738 6.06 22.64 -19.44
N ALA A 739 5.15 23.46 -18.92
CA ALA A 739 5.47 24.72 -18.25
C ALA A 739 6.36 24.54 -17.01
N VAL A 740 6.07 23.54 -16.16
CA VAL A 740 6.87 23.24 -14.97
C VAL A 740 8.24 22.69 -15.36
N ASN A 741 8.32 21.84 -16.38
CA ASN A 741 9.60 21.35 -16.87
C ASN A 741 10.46 22.47 -17.46
N ALA A 742 9.86 23.39 -18.22
CA ALA A 742 10.53 24.57 -18.76
C ALA A 742 11.07 25.47 -17.65
N ARG A 743 10.28 25.74 -16.60
CA ARG A 743 10.74 26.50 -15.42
C ARG A 743 11.96 25.86 -14.79
N ASP A 744 11.89 24.56 -14.53
CA ASP A 744 12.99 23.85 -13.87
C ASP A 744 14.26 23.79 -14.75
N ALA A 745 14.12 23.92 -16.07
CA ALA A 745 15.23 24.03 -17.03
C ALA A 745 15.81 25.45 -17.14
N MET A 746 15.14 26.47 -16.57
CA MET A 746 15.50 27.89 -16.61
C MET A 746 15.63 28.49 -15.19
N PRO A 747 16.50 27.96 -14.31
CA PRO A 747 16.63 28.43 -12.92
C PRO A 747 17.07 29.90 -12.81
N ASP A 748 17.83 30.39 -13.78
CA ASP A 748 18.34 31.77 -13.84
C ASP A 748 17.41 32.73 -14.62
N GLY A 749 16.21 32.27 -14.99
CA GLY A 749 15.28 32.99 -15.85
C GLY A 749 15.43 32.63 -17.34
N GLY A 750 14.53 33.16 -18.16
CA GLY A 750 14.49 32.86 -19.60
C GLY A 750 13.15 33.22 -20.24
N THR A 751 12.88 32.69 -21.43
CA THR A 751 11.62 32.88 -22.14
C THR A 751 10.93 31.55 -22.36
N LEU A 752 9.65 31.46 -21.98
CA LEU A 752 8.77 30.35 -22.34
C LEU A 752 7.72 30.84 -23.34
N THR A 753 7.73 30.23 -24.53
CA THR A 753 6.88 30.61 -25.65
C THR A 753 5.86 29.54 -25.96
N PHE A 754 4.59 29.92 -26.03
CA PHE A 754 3.49 29.09 -26.50
C PHE A 754 3.09 29.55 -27.90
N THR A 755 3.10 28.64 -28.88
CA THR A 755 2.68 28.93 -30.25
C THR A 755 1.63 27.94 -30.70
N THR A 756 0.50 28.43 -31.23
CA THR A 756 -0.53 27.58 -31.85
C THR A 756 -0.57 27.82 -33.35
N SER A 757 -0.65 26.76 -34.15
CA SER A 757 -0.71 26.88 -35.62
C SER A 757 -1.50 25.73 -36.25
N ALA A 758 -2.12 25.98 -37.40
CA ALA A 758 -2.72 24.93 -38.21
C ALA A 758 -1.67 24.40 -39.20
N VAL A 759 -1.55 23.08 -39.31
CA VAL A 759 -0.58 22.40 -40.19
C VAL A 759 -1.33 21.37 -41.01
N THR A 760 -1.05 21.29 -42.30
CA THR A 760 -1.61 20.24 -43.18
C THR A 760 -0.46 19.45 -43.77
N TRP A 761 -0.53 18.13 -43.63
CA TRP A 761 0.52 17.22 -44.11
C TRP A 761 0.03 16.46 -45.34
N ASP A 762 0.83 16.51 -46.42
CA ASP A 762 0.56 15.76 -47.65
C ASP A 762 1.28 14.39 -47.65
N GLU A 763 1.14 13.60 -48.73
CA GLU A 763 1.77 12.28 -48.84
C GLU A 763 3.31 12.33 -48.95
N LYS A 764 3.87 13.46 -49.40
CA LYS A 764 5.32 13.64 -49.52
C LYS A 764 5.93 14.02 -48.17
N ASP A 765 5.20 14.74 -47.32
CA ASP A 765 5.64 15.17 -45.99
C ASP A 765 5.66 14.04 -44.95
N VAL A 766 4.90 12.98 -45.17
CA VAL A 766 4.82 11.80 -44.29
C VAL A 766 6.02 10.85 -44.50
N ALA A 767 6.69 10.91 -45.66
CA ALA A 767 7.81 10.04 -46.00
C ALA A 767 9.07 10.41 -45.18
N GLY A 768 9.35 9.64 -44.11
CA GLY A 768 10.57 9.77 -43.30
C GLY A 768 10.35 10.01 -41.81
N HIS A 769 9.10 10.27 -41.38
CA HIS A 769 8.76 10.44 -39.97
C HIS A 769 7.68 9.42 -39.55
N PRO A 770 7.99 8.45 -38.67
CA PRO A 770 7.14 7.27 -38.43
C PRO A 770 5.78 7.57 -37.79
N GLU A 771 5.58 8.74 -37.18
CA GLU A 771 4.32 9.09 -36.50
C GLU A 771 3.44 10.11 -37.25
N ARG A 772 3.96 10.72 -38.33
CA ARG A 772 3.23 11.70 -39.13
C ARG A 772 2.14 11.02 -39.94
N ARG A 773 0.98 11.67 -40.03
CA ARG A 773 -0.19 11.18 -40.78
C ARG A 773 -0.67 12.26 -41.75
N LYS A 774 -1.16 11.85 -42.92
CA LYS A 774 -1.80 12.74 -43.89
C LYS A 774 -3.07 13.34 -43.28
N GLY A 775 -3.26 14.66 -43.43
CA GLY A 775 -4.46 15.35 -42.95
C GLY A 775 -4.18 16.73 -42.36
N SER A 776 -5.24 17.39 -41.88
CA SER A 776 -5.17 18.67 -41.17
C SER A 776 -4.99 18.43 -39.67
N PHE A 777 -4.04 19.14 -39.08
CA PHE A 777 -3.69 19.08 -37.67
C PHE A 777 -3.59 20.49 -37.10
N VAL A 778 -3.78 20.59 -35.80
CA VAL A 778 -3.40 21.76 -35.01
C VAL A 778 -2.17 21.42 -34.20
N CYS A 779 -1.15 22.28 -34.28
CA CYS A 779 0.08 22.17 -33.53
C CYS A 779 0.08 23.16 -32.35
N LEU A 780 0.32 22.65 -31.14
CA LEU A 780 0.69 23.43 -29.96
C LEU A 780 2.19 23.24 -29.72
N THR A 781 2.96 24.31 -29.88
CA THR A 781 4.39 24.34 -29.59
C THR A 781 4.65 25.02 -28.26
N VAL A 782 5.41 24.37 -27.38
CA VAL A 782 5.91 24.93 -26.12
C VAL A 782 7.43 24.94 -26.17
N ALA A 783 8.03 26.12 -26.19
CA ALA A 783 9.47 26.31 -26.36
C ALA A 783 10.09 27.09 -25.20
N ASP A 784 11.12 26.54 -24.59
CA ASP A 784 11.91 27.17 -23.52
C ASP A 784 13.34 27.51 -24.01
N THR A 785 13.96 28.48 -23.33
CA THR A 785 15.37 28.85 -23.55
C THR A 785 16.29 28.30 -22.46
N GLY A 786 15.96 27.13 -21.90
CA GLY A 786 16.66 26.52 -20.77
C GLY A 786 17.92 25.75 -21.15
N CYS A 787 18.35 24.86 -20.24
CA CYS A 787 19.60 24.12 -20.38
C CYS A 787 19.61 23.07 -21.52
N GLY A 788 18.45 22.72 -22.09
CA GLY A 788 18.32 21.74 -23.16
C GLY A 788 18.75 20.32 -22.76
N MET A 789 18.74 19.39 -23.72
CA MET A 789 18.99 17.96 -23.50
C MET A 789 19.99 17.39 -24.50
N SER A 790 20.79 16.41 -24.07
CA SER A 790 21.68 15.67 -24.98
C SER A 790 20.92 14.62 -25.80
N PRO A 791 21.46 14.16 -26.95
CA PRO A 791 20.82 13.13 -27.76
C PRO A 791 20.56 11.81 -27.02
N GLU A 792 21.39 11.48 -26.03
CA GLU A 792 21.22 10.30 -25.18
C GLU A 792 20.02 10.46 -24.25
N ILE A 793 19.89 11.62 -23.59
CA ILE A 793 18.77 11.94 -22.70
C ILE A 793 17.46 11.96 -23.50
N LEU A 794 17.47 12.60 -24.69
CA LEU A 794 16.31 12.80 -25.54
C LEU A 794 15.61 11.48 -25.94
N ARG A 795 16.35 10.36 -26.03
CA ARG A 795 15.79 9.03 -26.33
C ARG A 795 14.95 8.44 -25.20
N HIS A 796 15.17 8.86 -23.96
CA HIS A 796 14.57 8.26 -22.77
C HIS A 796 13.53 9.18 -22.08
N ILE A 797 13.32 10.42 -22.56
CA ILE A 797 12.49 11.42 -21.86
C ILE A 797 11.02 11.04 -21.66
N PHE A 798 10.49 10.14 -22.49
CA PHE A 798 9.11 9.65 -22.38
C PHE A 798 9.00 8.33 -21.60
N GLU A 799 10.12 7.76 -21.15
CA GLU A 799 10.11 6.56 -20.31
C GLU A 799 9.56 6.89 -18.92
N PRO A 800 8.59 6.11 -18.40
CA PRO A 800 8.07 6.32 -17.06
C PRO A 800 9.18 6.27 -16.00
N PHE A 801 9.17 7.27 -15.10
CA PHE A 801 10.13 7.44 -14.00
C PHE A 801 11.55 7.88 -14.41
N PHE A 802 11.81 8.13 -15.70
CA PHE A 802 13.07 8.70 -16.13
C PHE A 802 13.16 10.18 -15.69
N THR A 803 14.23 10.54 -14.99
CA THR A 803 14.50 11.92 -14.55
C THR A 803 16.00 12.18 -14.46
N THR A 804 16.42 13.36 -14.91
CA THR A 804 17.80 13.87 -14.77
C THR A 804 17.98 14.70 -13.50
N LYS A 805 16.89 14.92 -12.73
CA LYS A 805 16.88 15.68 -11.47
C LYS A 805 17.32 14.82 -10.28
N GLU A 806 17.86 15.46 -9.25
CA GLU A 806 18.27 14.82 -7.99
C GLU A 806 17.13 13.98 -7.36
N PRO A 807 17.44 12.86 -6.68
CA PRO A 807 16.44 12.03 -6.01
C PRO A 807 15.53 12.84 -5.08
N GLY A 808 14.22 12.84 -5.35
CA GLY A 808 13.21 13.58 -4.58
C GLY A 808 12.76 14.92 -5.18
N ARG A 809 13.43 15.44 -6.21
CA ARG A 809 13.04 16.69 -6.91
C ARG A 809 12.28 16.48 -8.22
N GLY A 810 12.28 15.26 -8.77
CA GLY A 810 11.55 14.90 -9.98
C GLY A 810 10.87 13.54 -9.84
N THR A 811 9.60 13.46 -10.22
CA THR A 811 8.83 12.19 -10.24
C THR A 811 9.12 11.35 -11.48
N GLY A 812 9.70 11.95 -12.53
CA GLY A 812 9.92 11.30 -13.83
C GLY A 812 8.63 10.91 -14.56
N LEU A 813 7.48 11.45 -14.15
CA LEU A 813 6.18 11.09 -14.71
C LEU A 813 5.60 12.15 -15.67
N GLY A 814 6.03 13.41 -15.56
CA GLY A 814 5.41 14.53 -16.29
C GLY A 814 5.41 14.35 -17.81
N LEU A 815 6.56 14.04 -18.41
CA LEU A 815 6.66 13.85 -19.87
C LEU A 815 6.02 12.54 -20.35
N ALA A 816 6.09 11.47 -19.56
CA ALA A 816 5.37 10.23 -19.84
C ALA A 816 3.84 10.44 -19.85
N THR A 817 3.33 11.29 -18.96
CA THR A 817 1.93 11.73 -18.96
C THR A 817 1.61 12.55 -20.21
N VAL A 818 2.46 13.52 -20.59
CA VAL A 818 2.27 14.31 -21.83
C VAL A 818 2.14 13.39 -23.04
N TYR A 819 3.06 12.44 -23.19
CA TYR A 819 3.03 11.47 -24.28
C TYR A 819 1.74 10.63 -24.27
N GLY A 820 1.35 10.11 -23.10
CA GLY A 820 0.13 9.32 -22.94
C GLY A 820 -1.15 10.09 -23.31
N VAL A 821 -1.30 11.32 -22.79
CA VAL A 821 -2.46 12.19 -23.10
C VAL A 821 -2.53 12.48 -24.60
N VAL A 822 -1.41 12.86 -25.22
CA VAL A 822 -1.39 13.21 -26.64
C VAL A 822 -1.74 12.00 -27.52
N LYS A 823 -1.22 10.81 -27.20
CA LYS A 823 -1.58 9.57 -27.91
C LYS A 823 -3.06 9.21 -27.75
N GLN A 824 -3.63 9.42 -26.57
CA GLN A 824 -5.04 9.17 -26.31
C GLN A 824 -5.97 10.08 -27.12
N HIS A 825 -5.49 11.28 -27.46
CA HIS A 825 -6.15 12.23 -28.36
C HIS A 825 -5.80 12.04 -29.84
N GLN A 826 -5.29 10.84 -30.20
CA GLN A 826 -4.86 10.51 -31.55
C GLN A 826 -3.83 11.49 -32.12
N GLY A 827 -3.02 12.11 -31.26
CA GLY A 827 -1.94 13.02 -31.63
C GLY A 827 -0.55 12.39 -31.54
N TRP A 828 0.49 13.20 -31.75
CA TRP A 828 1.87 12.84 -31.44
C TRP A 828 2.69 14.05 -30.96
N VAL A 829 3.88 13.78 -30.42
CA VAL A 829 4.79 14.80 -29.90
C VAL A 829 6.12 14.71 -30.63
N GLU A 830 6.57 15.81 -31.23
CA GLU A 830 7.95 15.96 -31.74
C GLU A 830 8.73 16.84 -30.76
N VAL A 831 9.99 16.50 -30.51
CA VAL A 831 10.84 17.23 -29.55
C VAL A 831 12.15 17.60 -30.22
N GLU A 832 12.48 18.88 -30.16
CA GLU A 832 13.76 19.43 -30.59
C GLU A 832 14.46 20.02 -29.37
N SER A 833 15.69 19.58 -29.09
CA SER A 833 16.46 20.10 -27.97
C SER A 833 17.94 19.95 -28.23
N ASP A 834 18.68 21.00 -27.89
CA ASP A 834 20.14 21.08 -27.97
C ASP A 834 20.65 21.55 -26.61
N VAL A 835 21.71 20.93 -26.10
CA VAL A 835 22.35 21.36 -24.84
C VAL A 835 22.76 22.83 -24.94
N GLY A 836 22.25 23.64 -24.01
CA GLY A 836 22.50 25.08 -23.90
C GLY A 836 21.64 25.98 -24.80
N LYS A 837 20.72 25.43 -25.61
CA LYS A 837 19.82 26.23 -26.47
C LYS A 837 18.33 26.14 -26.08
N GLY A 838 17.99 25.28 -25.13
CA GLY A 838 16.62 25.05 -24.68
C GLY A 838 15.94 23.86 -25.37
N SER A 839 14.63 23.75 -25.18
CA SER A 839 13.83 22.64 -25.70
C SER A 839 12.53 23.15 -26.31
N SER A 840 12.10 22.52 -27.41
CA SER A 840 10.83 22.78 -28.08
C SER A 840 10.03 21.49 -28.20
N PHE A 841 8.81 21.51 -27.67
CA PHE A 841 7.86 20.41 -27.75
C PHE A 841 6.73 20.78 -28.71
N HIS A 842 6.57 20.02 -29.79
CA HIS A 842 5.53 20.21 -30.80
C HIS A 842 4.47 19.11 -30.65
N ILE A 843 3.29 19.50 -30.17
CA ILE A 843 2.15 18.60 -29.95
C ILE A 843 1.19 18.75 -31.13
N TYR A 844 0.97 17.67 -31.89
CA TYR A 844 0.06 17.65 -33.03
C TYR A 844 -1.24 16.93 -32.67
N LEU A 845 -2.38 17.60 -32.87
CA LEU A 845 -3.71 17.06 -32.63
C LEU A 845 -4.55 17.12 -33.93
N PRO A 846 -5.37 16.11 -34.25
CA PRO A 846 -6.21 16.12 -35.45
C PRO A 846 -7.17 17.32 -35.45
N ALA A 847 -7.19 18.09 -36.55
CA ALA A 847 -8.10 19.21 -36.72
C ALA A 847 -9.49 18.73 -37.16
N LEU A 848 -10.54 19.35 -36.63
CA LEU A 848 -11.89 19.15 -37.12
C LEU A 848 -12.11 19.91 -38.45
N PRO A 849 -12.95 19.38 -39.35
CA PRO A 849 -13.41 20.12 -40.51
C PRO A 849 -14.08 21.43 -40.09
N ALA A 850 -13.73 22.55 -40.71
CA ALA A 850 -14.27 23.86 -40.35
C ALA A 850 -15.81 23.88 -40.48
N SER A 851 -16.53 23.86 -39.34
CA SER A 851 -17.95 24.14 -39.29
C SER A 851 -18.18 25.65 -39.26
N ARG A 852 -19.17 26.14 -40.01
CA ARG A 852 -19.56 27.57 -40.07
C ARG A 852 -19.94 28.06 -38.68
N GLN A 853 -19.13 28.94 -38.10
CA GLN A 853 -19.46 29.66 -36.88
C GLN A 853 -20.68 30.56 -37.12
N THR A 854 -21.77 30.33 -36.38
CA THR A 854 -22.81 31.34 -36.15
C THR A 854 -22.33 32.34 -35.09
N PRO A 855 -22.71 33.64 -35.17
CA PRO A 855 -22.22 34.67 -34.25
C PRO A 855 -22.77 34.47 -32.83
N PRO A 856 -22.08 34.96 -31.79
CA PRO A 856 -22.56 34.85 -30.42
C PRO A 856 -23.77 35.77 -30.22
N GLU A 857 -24.93 35.20 -29.90
CA GLU A 857 -26.07 35.96 -29.44
C GLU A 857 -25.84 36.45 -28.00
N ASN A 858 -26.01 37.75 -27.86
CA ASN A 858 -25.81 38.53 -26.66
C ASN A 858 -27.02 38.32 -25.73
N ASN A 859 -27.01 37.26 -24.91
CA ASN A 859 -28.09 37.04 -23.94
C ASN A 859 -27.89 37.89 -22.69
N GLY A 860 -28.67 38.98 -22.65
CA GLY A 860 -28.85 39.83 -21.50
C GLY A 860 -29.36 39.07 -20.27
N ALA A 861 -29.07 39.64 -19.11
CA ALA A 861 -29.50 39.15 -17.81
C ALA A 861 -31.04 39.07 -17.73
N GLU A 862 -31.60 37.88 -17.95
CA GLU A 862 -32.96 37.56 -17.56
C GLU A 862 -32.99 37.20 -16.07
N THR A 863 -33.77 37.97 -15.31
CA THR A 863 -34.21 37.66 -13.95
C THR A 863 -34.84 36.27 -13.91
N GLN A 864 -34.12 35.29 -13.34
CA GLN A 864 -34.56 33.89 -13.22
C GLN A 864 -35.80 33.78 -12.34
N SER A 865 -36.95 33.42 -12.95
CA SER A 865 -38.20 33.14 -12.24
C SER A 865 -38.11 31.85 -11.45
N GLY A 866 -38.57 31.88 -10.19
CA GLY A 866 -38.79 30.68 -9.38
C GLY A 866 -39.91 29.77 -9.91
N GLY A 867 -40.01 28.56 -9.39
CA GLY A 867 -41.02 27.55 -9.76
C GLY A 867 -41.73 26.95 -8.53
N THR A 868 -42.84 26.22 -8.74
CA THR A 868 -43.62 25.54 -7.66
C THR A 868 -43.50 24.01 -7.71
N GLU A 869 -42.65 23.49 -8.57
CA GLU A 869 -42.45 22.06 -8.81
C GLU A 869 -41.87 21.34 -7.58
N ARG A 870 -42.14 20.04 -7.51
CA ARG A 870 -41.79 19.20 -6.36
C ARG A 870 -40.56 18.35 -6.66
N LEU A 871 -39.49 18.59 -5.91
CA LEU A 871 -38.16 18.02 -6.14
C LEU A 871 -37.78 17.06 -5.00
N LEU A 872 -37.29 15.88 -5.35
CA LEU A 872 -36.67 14.94 -4.39
C LEU A 872 -35.15 15.12 -4.45
N VAL A 873 -34.53 15.55 -3.36
CA VAL A 873 -33.08 15.73 -3.27
C VAL A 873 -32.49 14.66 -2.35
N VAL A 874 -31.54 13.89 -2.87
CA VAL A 874 -30.87 12.80 -2.19
C VAL A 874 -29.38 13.08 -2.16
N GLU A 875 -28.84 13.26 -0.97
CA GLU A 875 -27.45 13.66 -0.74
C GLU A 875 -27.06 13.05 0.60
N ASP A 876 -25.95 12.33 0.70
CA ASP A 876 -25.54 11.67 1.94
C ASP A 876 -24.95 12.65 2.96
N GLU A 877 -24.19 13.62 2.48
CA GLU A 877 -23.63 14.69 3.31
C GLU A 877 -24.69 15.69 3.79
N ALA A 878 -25.00 15.63 5.08
CA ALA A 878 -26.03 16.47 5.70
C ALA A 878 -25.84 17.98 5.45
N PRO A 879 -24.62 18.55 5.53
CA PRO A 879 -24.41 19.97 5.25
C PRO A 879 -24.72 20.37 3.81
N VAL A 880 -24.33 19.54 2.83
CA VAL A 880 -24.60 19.76 1.40
C VAL A 880 -26.09 19.61 1.11
N ARG A 881 -26.73 18.60 1.70
CA ARG A 881 -28.18 18.34 1.59
C ARG A 881 -29.01 19.54 2.06
N VAL A 882 -28.65 20.12 3.20
CA VAL A 882 -29.32 21.31 3.75
C VAL A 882 -29.12 22.53 2.84
N LEU A 883 -27.89 22.75 2.35
CA LEU A 883 -27.58 23.86 1.44
C LEU A 883 -28.40 23.79 0.15
N VAL A 884 -28.39 22.64 -0.53
CA VAL A 884 -29.13 22.43 -1.78
C VAL A 884 -30.64 22.61 -1.56
N GLY A 885 -31.15 22.08 -0.44
CA GLY A 885 -32.54 22.27 -0.03
C GLY A 885 -32.91 23.75 0.14
N ALA A 886 -32.08 24.50 0.87
CA ALA A 886 -32.30 25.93 1.10
C ALA A 886 -32.25 26.75 -0.19
N ALA A 887 -31.31 26.45 -1.10
CA ALA A 887 -31.17 27.13 -2.39
C ALA A 887 -32.43 26.99 -3.25
N LEU A 888 -32.95 25.77 -3.36
CA LEU A 888 -34.14 25.47 -4.16
C LEU A 888 -35.40 26.05 -3.51
N GLN A 889 -35.56 25.94 -2.18
CA GLN A 889 -36.70 26.51 -1.46
C GLN A 889 -36.76 28.04 -1.56
N ARG A 890 -35.61 28.74 -1.52
CA ARG A 890 -35.53 30.20 -1.74
C ARG A 890 -36.05 30.63 -3.11
N ARG A 891 -36.10 29.73 -4.09
CA ARG A 891 -36.66 29.95 -5.44
C ARG A 891 -38.06 29.36 -5.63
N GLY A 892 -38.74 29.00 -4.54
CA GLY A 892 -40.17 28.60 -4.53
C GLY A 892 -40.45 27.11 -4.68
N TYR A 893 -39.43 26.28 -4.94
CA TYR A 893 -39.61 24.84 -5.16
C TYR A 893 -40.02 24.09 -3.89
N GLN A 894 -40.87 23.07 -4.04
CA GLN A 894 -41.23 22.17 -2.95
C GLN A 894 -40.21 21.04 -2.84
N VAL A 895 -39.30 21.13 -1.86
CA VAL A 895 -38.17 20.18 -1.75
C VAL A 895 -38.41 19.15 -0.65
N VAL A 896 -38.24 17.87 -0.99
CA VAL A 896 -38.17 16.77 -0.02
C VAL A 896 -36.73 16.24 0.01
N LEU A 897 -36.14 16.17 1.21
CA LEU A 897 -34.75 15.76 1.43
C LEU A 897 -34.68 14.30 1.90
N ALA A 898 -33.69 13.56 1.40
CA ALA A 898 -33.33 12.22 1.88
C ALA A 898 -31.80 12.08 1.97
N GLY A 899 -31.31 11.33 2.96
CA GLY A 899 -29.89 11.09 3.20
C GLY A 899 -29.34 9.80 2.57
N SER A 900 -30.20 8.94 2.02
CA SER A 900 -29.77 7.69 1.37
C SER A 900 -30.79 7.20 0.34
N GLY A 901 -30.38 6.28 -0.54
CA GLY A 901 -31.27 5.63 -1.51
C GLY A 901 -32.49 4.93 -0.86
N PRO A 902 -32.32 4.13 0.19
CA PRO A 902 -33.45 3.55 0.93
C PRO A 902 -34.40 4.61 1.52
N GLU A 903 -33.87 5.68 2.13
CA GLU A 903 -34.71 6.77 2.64
C GLU A 903 -35.46 7.46 1.49
N ALA A 904 -34.81 7.69 0.35
CA ALA A 904 -35.44 8.29 -0.82
C ALA A 904 -36.61 7.45 -1.35
N LEU A 905 -36.50 6.12 -1.36
CA LEU A 905 -37.60 5.23 -1.72
C LEU A 905 -38.76 5.29 -0.72
N GLN A 906 -38.46 5.38 0.58
CA GLN A 906 -39.49 5.58 1.60
C GLN A 906 -40.22 6.91 1.40
N ARG A 907 -39.48 8.02 1.22
CA ARG A 907 -40.07 9.34 0.95
C ARG A 907 -40.85 9.35 -0.36
N TRP A 908 -40.41 8.60 -1.36
CA TRP A 908 -41.14 8.42 -2.61
C TRP A 908 -42.52 7.81 -2.36
N GLU A 909 -42.61 6.77 -1.54
CA GLU A 909 -43.86 6.08 -1.23
C GLU A 909 -44.80 6.90 -0.34
N GLU A 910 -44.25 7.54 0.71
CA GLU A 910 -45.01 8.44 1.60
C GLU A 910 -45.69 9.61 0.85
N ASN A 911 -45.05 10.06 -0.23
CA ASN A 911 -45.55 11.16 -1.06
C ASN A 911 -46.23 10.68 -2.34
N GLN A 912 -46.63 9.40 -2.39
CA GLN A 912 -47.39 8.79 -3.49
C GLN A 912 -46.69 8.91 -4.87
N GLY A 913 -45.36 9.07 -4.90
CA GLY A 913 -44.58 9.21 -6.13
C GLY A 913 -44.79 10.52 -6.90
N LEU A 914 -45.37 11.55 -6.27
CA LEU A 914 -45.63 12.86 -6.89
C LEU A 914 -44.38 13.76 -6.82
N PHE A 915 -43.36 13.46 -7.63
CA PHE A 915 -42.14 14.28 -7.77
C PHE A 915 -41.85 14.57 -9.23
N ASP A 916 -41.56 15.83 -9.55
CA ASP A 916 -41.28 16.30 -10.91
C ASP A 916 -39.82 16.07 -11.32
N MET A 917 -38.91 16.01 -10.34
CA MET A 917 -37.49 15.77 -10.55
C MET A 917 -36.83 15.07 -9.36
N LEU A 918 -35.84 14.22 -9.66
CA LEU A 918 -34.88 13.67 -8.71
C LEU A 918 -33.53 14.38 -8.88
N LEU A 919 -32.98 14.91 -7.80
CA LEU A 919 -31.58 15.30 -7.69
C LEU A 919 -30.91 14.29 -6.76
N THR A 920 -29.90 13.57 -7.22
CA THR A 920 -29.26 12.53 -6.39
C THR A 920 -27.74 12.56 -6.53
N ASP A 921 -27.02 12.38 -5.41
CA ASP A 921 -25.61 12.00 -5.47
C ASP A 921 -25.49 10.61 -6.11
N LEU A 922 -24.45 10.42 -6.91
CA LEU A 922 -24.12 9.17 -7.59
C LEU A 922 -23.56 8.13 -6.61
N VAL A 923 -22.69 8.56 -5.71
CA VAL A 923 -22.04 7.68 -4.72
C VAL A 923 -22.71 7.91 -3.38
N MET A 924 -23.46 6.92 -2.91
CA MET A 924 -24.15 6.99 -1.62
C MET A 924 -23.89 5.70 -0.80
N PRO A 925 -23.73 5.81 0.52
CA PRO A 925 -23.57 4.66 1.41
C PRO A 925 -24.87 3.83 1.52
N GLN A 926 -24.80 2.66 2.17
CA GLN A 926 -25.92 1.73 2.41
C GLN A 926 -26.36 0.86 1.20
N GLY A 927 -25.46 0.62 0.24
CA GLY A 927 -25.63 -0.44 -0.76
C GLY A 927 -26.58 -0.12 -1.92
N MET A 928 -27.00 1.15 -2.10
CA MET A 928 -27.75 1.60 -3.27
C MET A 928 -27.13 2.88 -3.82
N THR A 929 -26.66 2.82 -5.07
CA THR A 929 -26.09 3.98 -5.77
C THR A 929 -27.17 4.92 -6.28
N GLY A 930 -26.85 6.19 -6.52
CA GLY A 930 -27.79 7.14 -7.12
C GLY A 930 -28.28 6.70 -8.50
N LEU A 931 -27.40 6.04 -9.27
CA LEU A 931 -27.76 5.47 -10.57
C LEU A 931 -28.86 4.41 -10.44
N GLU A 932 -28.69 3.50 -9.47
CA GLU A 932 -29.64 2.42 -9.21
C GLU A 932 -30.97 2.96 -8.69
N LEU A 933 -30.93 3.97 -7.80
CA LEU A 933 -32.11 4.69 -7.34
C LEU A 933 -32.86 5.33 -8.52
N GLY A 934 -32.15 6.06 -9.40
CA GLY A 934 -32.74 6.70 -10.57
C GLY A 934 -33.39 5.70 -11.52
N ARG A 935 -32.71 4.58 -11.83
CA ARG A 935 -33.31 3.49 -12.63
C ARG A 935 -34.59 2.94 -11.99
N ARG A 936 -34.56 2.68 -10.68
CA ARG A 936 -35.70 2.10 -9.96
C ARG A 936 -36.90 3.03 -9.89
N LEU A 937 -36.68 4.33 -9.68
CA LEU A 937 -37.76 5.33 -9.68
C LEU A 937 -38.31 5.55 -11.09
N ARG A 938 -37.46 5.46 -12.11
CA ARG A 938 -37.87 5.60 -13.51
C ARG A 938 -38.70 4.44 -14.04
N LEU A 939 -38.50 3.23 -13.51
CA LEU A 939 -39.42 2.10 -13.73
C LEU A 939 -40.84 2.38 -13.21
N LYS A 940 -40.97 3.20 -12.15
CA LYS A 940 -42.27 3.63 -11.61
C LYS A 940 -42.83 4.86 -12.33
N ARG A 941 -41.97 5.78 -12.78
CA ARG A 941 -42.33 7.04 -13.45
C ARG A 941 -41.38 7.33 -14.63
N PRO A 942 -41.71 6.88 -15.86
CA PRO A 942 -40.79 6.96 -17.01
C PRO A 942 -40.38 8.38 -17.43
N ASP A 943 -41.24 9.37 -17.16
CA ASP A 943 -41.09 10.79 -17.46
C ASP A 943 -40.35 11.58 -16.36
N LEU A 944 -39.93 10.93 -15.26
CA LEU A 944 -39.18 11.57 -14.18
C LEU A 944 -37.87 12.18 -14.71
N LYS A 945 -37.68 13.48 -14.43
CA LYS A 945 -36.43 14.19 -14.72
C LYS A 945 -35.40 13.88 -13.63
N ILE A 946 -34.15 13.65 -14.01
CA ILE A 946 -33.10 13.25 -13.07
C ILE A 946 -31.85 14.11 -13.29
N ILE A 947 -31.33 14.70 -12.21
CA ILE A 947 -30.02 15.33 -12.16
C ILE A 947 -29.13 14.51 -11.23
N TYR A 948 -28.04 13.99 -11.78
CA TYR A 948 -27.00 13.32 -11.02
C TYR A 948 -25.95 14.34 -10.59
N MET A 949 -25.67 14.38 -9.29
CA MET A 949 -24.62 15.23 -8.72
C MET A 949 -23.41 14.32 -8.43
N SER A 950 -22.21 14.69 -8.88
CA SER A 950 -21.02 13.87 -8.66
C SER A 950 -19.74 14.67 -8.53
N GLY A 951 -18.77 14.11 -7.81
CA GLY A 951 -17.36 14.52 -7.96
C GLY A 951 -16.74 14.02 -9.27
N TYR A 952 -15.58 14.60 -9.61
CA TYR A 952 -14.82 14.43 -10.86
C TYR A 952 -14.58 13.00 -11.39
N SER A 953 -14.79 11.94 -10.59
CA SER A 953 -14.46 10.55 -10.95
C SER A 953 -15.63 9.71 -11.48
N ALA A 954 -16.89 10.13 -11.31
CA ALA A 954 -18.06 9.29 -11.61
C ALA A 954 -18.69 9.53 -13.00
N GLU A 955 -18.32 10.60 -13.70
CA GLU A 955 -18.87 10.98 -15.01
C GLU A 955 -18.42 10.03 -16.13
N ALA A 956 -17.22 9.48 -16.00
CA ALA A 956 -16.58 8.53 -16.92
C ALA A 956 -17.34 7.21 -17.10
N ALA A 957 -17.96 6.70 -16.03
CA ALA A 957 -18.63 5.40 -16.04
C ALA A 957 -20.02 5.44 -16.72
N LEU A 958 -20.51 6.64 -17.06
CA LEU A 958 -21.91 6.85 -17.42
C LEU A 958 -22.14 7.52 -18.78
N ALA A 959 -21.06 7.97 -19.44
CA ALA A 959 -21.12 8.54 -20.79
C ALA A 959 -21.71 7.57 -21.84
N GLU A 960 -21.68 6.25 -21.59
CA GLU A 960 -22.34 5.25 -22.45
C GLU A 960 -23.87 5.16 -22.24
N THR A 961 -24.45 5.89 -21.26
CA THR A 961 -25.87 5.75 -20.86
C THR A 961 -26.75 6.96 -21.24
N SER A 962 -26.19 8.05 -21.77
CA SER A 962 -26.89 9.33 -21.96
C SER A 962 -27.30 9.61 -23.41
N GLN A 963 -28.36 8.94 -23.88
CA GLN A 963 -29.18 9.38 -25.02
C GLN A 963 -30.54 9.97 -24.58
N ASP A 964 -30.76 10.15 -23.28
CA ASP A 964 -32.04 10.51 -22.71
C ASP A 964 -32.14 12.01 -22.36
N SER A 965 -33.14 12.70 -22.92
CA SER A 965 -33.36 14.15 -22.71
C SER A 965 -33.71 14.53 -21.27
N ASN A 966 -34.15 13.57 -20.45
CA ASN A 966 -34.61 13.81 -19.09
C ASN A 966 -33.52 13.58 -18.02
N THR A 967 -32.28 13.31 -18.42
CA THR A 967 -31.15 13.11 -17.50
C THR A 967 -30.07 14.18 -17.69
N ARG A 968 -29.62 14.80 -16.61
CA ARG A 968 -28.46 15.73 -16.59
C ARG A 968 -27.48 15.41 -15.48
N PHE A 969 -26.28 15.96 -15.61
CA PHE A 969 -25.20 15.82 -14.64
C PHE A 969 -24.75 17.20 -14.14
N LEU A 970 -24.36 17.27 -12.86
CA LEU A 970 -23.83 18.46 -12.22
C LEU A 970 -22.56 18.11 -11.42
N ALA A 971 -21.42 18.66 -11.86
CA ALA A 971 -20.12 18.39 -11.26
C ALA A 971 -19.89 19.18 -9.96
N LYS A 972 -19.48 18.51 -8.89
CA LYS A 972 -19.07 19.10 -7.60
C LYS A 972 -17.58 19.50 -7.64
N PRO A 973 -17.18 20.68 -7.13
CA PRO A 973 -18.02 21.73 -6.55
C PRO A 973 -18.72 22.59 -7.63
N TYR A 974 -19.96 22.98 -7.38
CA TYR A 974 -20.76 23.83 -8.27
C TYR A 974 -21.26 25.09 -7.56
N ALA A 975 -21.46 26.16 -8.34
CA ALA A 975 -22.13 27.36 -7.86
C ALA A 975 -23.65 27.13 -7.76
N THR A 976 -24.28 27.70 -6.73
CA THR A 976 -25.74 27.62 -6.52
C THR A 976 -26.53 28.14 -7.72
N SER A 977 -26.04 29.18 -8.40
CA SER A 977 -26.64 29.73 -9.62
C SER A 977 -26.66 28.74 -10.79
N MET A 978 -25.63 27.89 -10.91
CA MET A 978 -25.55 26.85 -11.94
C MET A 978 -26.55 25.73 -11.68
N LEU A 979 -26.70 25.30 -10.41
CA LEU A 979 -27.72 24.35 -10.00
C LEU A 979 -29.12 24.84 -10.33
N LEU A 980 -29.45 26.09 -9.95
CA LEU A 980 -30.77 26.68 -10.18
C LEU A 980 -31.11 26.81 -11.66
N LYS A 981 -30.12 27.24 -12.47
CA LYS A 981 -30.27 27.30 -13.93
C LYS A 981 -30.52 25.91 -14.52
N LEU A 982 -29.72 24.92 -14.14
CA LEU A 982 -29.86 23.55 -14.65
C LEU A 982 -31.22 22.93 -14.28
N VAL A 983 -31.69 23.15 -13.05
CA VAL A 983 -33.02 22.69 -12.62
C VAL A 983 -34.12 23.30 -13.49
N ARG A 984 -34.08 24.62 -13.73
CA ARG A 984 -35.07 25.30 -14.58
C ARG A 984 -35.01 24.82 -16.04
N ASP A 985 -33.81 24.72 -16.60
CA ASP A 985 -33.61 24.25 -17.98
C ASP A 985 -34.19 22.84 -18.20
N VAL A 986 -33.98 21.93 -17.25
CA VAL A 986 -34.53 20.56 -17.30
C VAL A 986 -36.04 20.54 -17.05
N LEU A 987 -36.56 21.36 -16.14
CA LEU A 987 -37.99 21.46 -15.90
C LEU A 987 -38.75 22.05 -17.09
N ASP A 988 -38.19 23.05 -17.77
CA ASP A 988 -38.81 23.69 -18.95
C ASP A 988 -38.67 22.87 -20.24
N GLY A 989 -37.90 21.78 -20.21
CA GLY A 989 -37.62 20.99 -21.42
C GLY A 989 -36.88 21.79 -22.48
N ARG A 990 -36.13 22.84 -22.08
CA ARG A 990 -35.24 23.57 -22.98
C ARG A 990 -34.14 22.60 -23.40
N ALA A 991 -34.15 22.24 -24.69
CA ALA A 991 -33.04 21.48 -25.27
C ALA A 991 -31.76 22.35 -25.14
N PRO A 992 -30.58 21.74 -24.91
CA PRO A 992 -29.34 22.49 -25.08
C PRO A 992 -29.34 23.04 -26.51
N GLU A 993 -28.81 24.24 -26.70
CA GLU A 993 -28.40 24.67 -28.04
C GLU A 993 -27.66 23.50 -28.68
N LYS A 994 -28.20 22.99 -29.78
CA LYS A 994 -27.61 21.87 -30.50
C LYS A 994 -26.25 22.35 -31.02
N SER A 995 -25.17 21.96 -30.35
CA SER A 995 -23.92 21.75 -31.05
C SER A 995 -24.18 20.66 -32.09
N SER A 996 -23.99 21.01 -33.35
CA SER A 996 -24.43 20.26 -34.52
C SER A 996 -23.62 18.97 -34.69
N GLY A 997 -24.03 17.88 -34.03
CA GLY A 997 -23.57 16.53 -34.31
C GLY A 997 -24.40 15.90 -35.44
N ALA A 998 -23.86 15.92 -36.66
CA ALA A 998 -24.40 15.12 -37.75
C ALA A 998 -24.10 13.62 -37.50
N SER A 999 -25.16 12.82 -37.59
CA SER A 999 -25.21 11.37 -37.45
C SER A 999 -24.23 10.61 -38.35
N LEU A 1000 -23.45 9.70 -37.77
CA LEU A 1000 -22.72 8.63 -38.48
C LEU A 1000 -23.31 7.27 -38.10
N GLN A 1001 -24.36 6.88 -38.82
CA GLN A 1001 -24.58 5.47 -39.15
C GLN A 1001 -23.86 5.22 -40.47
N HIS A 1002 -22.73 4.51 -40.46
CA HIS A 1002 -22.36 3.47 -41.42
C HIS A 1002 -20.88 3.05 -41.26
N ALA A 1003 -20.70 1.73 -41.20
CA ALA A 1003 -19.57 0.94 -41.67
C ALA A 1003 -18.27 0.82 -40.84
N ILE A 1004 -18.17 -0.37 -40.24
CA ILE A 1004 -17.00 -1.25 -40.02
C ILE A 1004 -16.08 -0.91 -38.84
#